data_AF-A0A8T2IA31-F1
#
_entry.id   AF-A0A8T2IA31-F1
#
_cell.length_a   1.000
_cell.length_b   1.000
_cell.length_c   1.000
_cell.angle_alpha   90.00
_cell.angle_beta   90.00
_cell.angle_gamma   90.00
#
_symmetry.space_group_name_H-M   'P 1'
#
loop_
_entity.id
_entity.type
_entity.pdbx_description
1 polymer ?
#
loop_
_entity_poly.entity_id
_entity_poly.type
_entity_poly.pdbx_seq_one_letter_code
_entity_poly.pdbx_strand_id
1 'polypeptide(L)'
;MRTLVSLVVVYIALVSAQEEAAPATGLPVLGDLLLDGGAQVVIPNLAFSLTADLSWPVDAPPNAADLAYQVTDSDGNVLASGSEPISDEEGNYITALSISDLFLNDTGHKDVTLQVGWDTTFAESSETTYTAWVIIGGLTVLPPIFAILLAFVTGDVLVSLFVGIWVAAFLVASYNPAAALLRTLDTYITNAFATDYRIQIILMSWFMSGMVSMLYKAGGGFGMANLFAKFAKTRRSVQVAAFALGVCIFFDDYSSSLLVGMTMRPLTDVMWISREKLAYLVHSTSAPIASVFPITSWIGFEISLIEEAYAGLEEQGYDLAAAGWETSPFLVFLNTIPSRYYPLFVLFFQIMLIILDREWGPMLRAERRAINEHKLVADDAKQSETELDEKMDPDPDTPLVWWNGVVPIATTIVLVIVALCLTGKDGANAAGLPLTAVNIFGNANSFTSLLYGSFGGVVVCFIMFLLQHKYNGKIVPPSWMPCLPGAVKGSKPLMTWHQCQHWFVEGVKGLMGAVLVLILAWSIGIAMEACGTGIYIAEALKGKVDPGSIPVITFILAALISFATGTSWGTMSILFPIAVPTQFAAAPYNETLMSLTISAILGGAIFGDHTTLISDTCILSCLASKCDIRHHVKTQFPYALLCALCAALVGYLPTGLAWETFPNYAGLLVGGAVVVLIGVLISVPVSSTKLDPLSIVFGKLWDSKFVPGSWTGFATRTFRKRDTMSTSTSKQGAASDTIAGLTKSDSGSVDSANAKQAPSPGVGAAAVAPTPAAPMTNGTGDAANV
;
A
#
# COMPACT_ATOMS: atom_id res chain seq x y z
N MET A 1 7.96 48.22 -9.93
CA MET A 1 6.70 47.87 -10.62
C MET A 1 6.73 48.23 -12.11
N ARG A 2 6.85 49.50 -12.51
CA ARG A 2 6.94 49.87 -13.95
C ARG A 2 8.06 49.16 -14.71
N THR A 3 9.25 49.05 -14.12
CA THR A 3 10.39 48.33 -14.73
C THR A 3 10.15 46.83 -14.86
N LEU A 4 9.38 46.25 -13.93
CA LEU A 4 9.00 44.83 -13.92
C LEU A 4 7.92 44.56 -14.98
N VAL A 5 6.96 45.46 -15.14
CA VAL A 5 5.97 45.42 -16.22
C VAL A 5 6.64 45.62 -17.57
N SER A 6 7.62 46.52 -17.70
CA SER A 6 8.39 46.68 -18.94
C SER A 6 9.24 45.46 -19.26
N LEU A 7 9.84 44.79 -18.27
CA LEU A 7 10.57 43.53 -18.47
C LEU A 7 9.63 42.39 -18.88
N VAL A 8 8.44 42.31 -18.29
CA VAL A 8 7.42 41.31 -18.66
C VAL A 8 6.85 41.60 -20.05
N VAL A 9 6.63 42.87 -20.42
CA VAL A 9 6.18 43.24 -21.77
C VAL A 9 7.27 43.02 -22.81
N VAL A 10 8.54 43.26 -22.48
CA VAL A 10 9.68 42.95 -23.36
C VAL A 10 9.87 41.44 -23.48
N TYR A 11 9.66 40.68 -22.40
CA TYR A 11 9.70 39.22 -22.42
C TYR A 11 8.54 38.64 -23.23
N ILE A 12 7.31 39.13 -23.04
CA ILE A 12 6.14 38.74 -23.86
C ILE A 12 6.36 39.14 -25.32
N ALA A 13 6.95 40.32 -25.59
CA ALA A 13 7.26 40.77 -26.95
C ALA A 13 8.41 39.95 -27.60
N LEU A 14 9.37 39.47 -26.81
CA LEU A 14 10.45 38.58 -27.27
C LEU A 14 9.93 37.16 -27.51
N VAL A 15 9.02 36.67 -26.67
CA VAL A 15 8.35 35.37 -26.83
C VAL A 15 7.38 35.42 -28.02
N SER A 16 6.67 36.52 -28.25
CA SER A 16 5.82 36.69 -29.44
C SER A 16 6.61 37.01 -30.71
N ALA A 17 7.89 37.39 -30.60
CA ALA A 17 8.78 37.60 -31.74
C ALA A 17 9.55 36.32 -32.15
N GLN A 18 9.30 35.18 -31.47
CA GLN A 18 9.73 33.85 -31.91
C GLN A 18 8.68 33.14 -32.78
N GLU A 19 7.63 33.82 -33.26
CA GLU A 19 6.95 33.38 -34.49
C GLU A 19 7.96 33.53 -35.64
N GLU A 20 8.73 32.47 -35.87
CA GLU A 20 9.52 32.31 -37.09
C GLU A 20 8.62 32.60 -38.29
N ALA A 21 9.07 33.50 -39.15
CA ALA A 21 8.38 33.78 -40.41
C ALA A 21 8.18 32.46 -41.15
N ALA A 22 6.91 32.07 -41.36
CA ALA A 22 6.56 30.88 -42.12
C ALA A 22 7.34 30.88 -43.44
N PRO A 23 8.06 29.78 -43.76
CA PRO A 23 8.84 29.73 -44.99
C PRO A 23 7.90 29.91 -46.18
N ALA A 24 8.31 30.73 -47.15
CA ALA A 24 7.51 31.07 -48.33
C ALA A 24 7.27 29.88 -49.31
N THR A 25 7.54 28.65 -48.87
CA THR A 25 7.63 27.41 -49.64
C THR A 25 6.43 26.47 -49.41
N GLY A 26 5.47 26.85 -48.56
CA GLY A 26 4.28 26.05 -48.24
C GLY A 26 4.52 24.86 -47.31
N LEU A 27 5.78 24.62 -46.91
CA LEU A 27 6.15 23.55 -45.98
C LEU A 27 5.58 23.80 -44.57
N PRO A 28 5.22 22.73 -43.83
CA PRO A 28 4.83 22.86 -42.43
C PRO A 28 6.00 23.34 -41.59
N VAL A 29 5.73 24.21 -40.62
CA VAL A 29 6.69 24.56 -39.57
C VAL A 29 6.68 23.43 -38.55
N LEU A 30 7.85 22.81 -38.38
CA LEU A 30 8.08 21.73 -37.42
C LEU A 30 8.16 22.30 -36.00
N GLY A 31 7.39 21.71 -35.09
CA GLY A 31 7.55 21.92 -33.65
C GLY A 31 8.82 21.27 -33.09
N ASP A 32 8.97 21.35 -31.77
CA ASP A 32 10.01 20.60 -31.07
C ASP A 32 9.78 19.09 -31.27
N LEU A 33 10.86 18.36 -31.57
CA LEU A 33 10.84 16.90 -31.59
C LEU A 33 10.69 16.36 -30.17
N LEU A 34 9.74 15.44 -30.00
CA LEU A 34 9.49 14.76 -28.74
C LEU A 34 9.81 13.28 -28.89
N LEU A 35 10.47 12.74 -27.86
CA LEU A 35 10.64 11.29 -27.74
C LEU A 35 9.30 10.69 -27.31
N ASP A 36 8.80 9.73 -28.06
CA ASP A 36 7.53 9.09 -27.76
C ASP A 36 7.67 8.12 -26.57
N GLY A 37 6.59 8.00 -25.78
CA GLY A 37 6.47 7.01 -24.71
C GLY A 37 7.13 7.38 -23.39
N GLY A 38 7.12 8.66 -23.01
CA GLY A 38 7.50 9.16 -21.68
C GLY A 38 8.99 9.07 -21.34
N ALA A 39 9.77 8.33 -22.13
CA ALA A 39 11.20 8.19 -21.99
C ALA A 39 11.91 9.53 -22.29
N GLN A 40 12.92 9.84 -21.50
CA GLN A 40 13.80 11.02 -21.70
C GLN A 40 15.21 10.59 -22.12
N VAL A 41 15.39 9.28 -22.30
CA VAL A 41 16.68 8.65 -22.57
C VAL A 41 16.50 7.55 -23.60
N VAL A 42 17.44 7.46 -24.53
CA VAL A 42 17.49 6.43 -25.57
C VAL A 42 18.46 5.33 -25.15
N ILE A 43 18.12 4.09 -25.51
CA ILE A 43 18.95 2.92 -25.21
C ILE A 43 19.59 2.43 -26.52
N PRO A 44 20.92 2.17 -26.52
CA PRO A 44 21.61 1.68 -27.70
C PRO A 44 21.01 0.41 -28.27
N ASN A 45 20.87 0.36 -29.60
CA ASN A 45 20.33 -0.77 -30.36
C ASN A 45 18.88 -1.12 -30.03
N LEU A 46 18.16 -0.21 -29.39
CA LEU A 46 16.74 -0.34 -29.13
C LEU A 46 15.99 0.65 -30.02
N ALA A 47 14.89 0.19 -30.63
CA ALA A 47 14.03 1.05 -31.43
C ALA A 47 13.41 2.12 -30.53
N PHE A 48 13.42 3.36 -30.98
CA PHE A 48 12.66 4.46 -30.39
C PHE A 48 11.91 5.21 -31.48
N SER A 49 10.93 6.00 -31.06
CA SER A 49 10.13 6.83 -31.96
C SER A 49 10.27 8.30 -31.60
N LEU A 50 10.18 9.15 -32.62
CA LEU A 50 10.15 10.60 -32.49
C LEU A 50 8.88 11.13 -33.15
N THR A 51 8.17 11.99 -32.43
CA THR A 51 7.04 12.75 -32.99
C THR A 51 7.38 14.22 -33.11
N ALA A 52 7.06 14.81 -34.25
CA ALA A 52 7.14 16.24 -34.49
C ALA A 52 5.73 16.78 -34.78
N ASP A 53 5.35 17.83 -34.06
CA ASP A 53 4.12 18.58 -34.37
C ASP A 53 4.29 19.36 -35.67
N LEU A 54 3.26 19.35 -36.50
CA LEU A 54 3.24 20.03 -37.80
C LEU A 54 2.26 21.19 -37.75
N SER A 55 2.75 22.40 -38.00
CA SER A 55 1.91 23.59 -38.16
C SER A 55 1.92 24.08 -39.60
N TRP A 56 0.75 24.01 -40.24
CA TRP A 56 0.63 24.33 -41.66
C TRP A 56 0.48 25.85 -41.90
N PRO A 57 1.18 26.41 -42.91
CA PRO A 57 1.01 27.82 -43.25
C PRO A 57 -0.42 28.10 -43.73
N VAL A 58 -1.05 29.14 -43.17
CA VAL A 58 -2.42 29.53 -43.55
C VAL A 58 -2.48 30.16 -44.95
N ASP A 59 -1.38 30.78 -45.39
CA ASP A 59 -1.32 31.62 -46.60
C ASP A 59 -0.64 30.93 -47.82
N ALA A 60 -0.15 29.70 -47.68
CA ALA A 60 0.54 28.96 -48.74
C ALA A 60 0.05 27.50 -48.81
N PRO A 61 -0.69 27.10 -49.86
CA PRO A 61 -1.18 25.74 -49.98
C PRO A 61 -0.05 24.72 -50.22
N PRO A 62 -0.23 23.44 -49.84
CA PRO A 62 0.74 22.38 -50.06
C PRO A 62 1.13 22.20 -51.53
N ASN A 63 2.42 21.97 -51.80
CA ASN A 63 2.93 21.82 -53.18
C ASN A 63 2.91 20.36 -53.69
N ALA A 64 2.72 19.37 -52.82
CA ALA A 64 2.64 17.95 -53.18
C ALA A 64 1.58 17.21 -52.34
N ALA A 65 1.20 16.01 -52.79
CA ALA A 65 0.24 15.15 -52.08
C ALA A 65 0.88 14.39 -50.89
N ASP A 66 2.20 14.20 -50.92
CA ASP A 66 2.95 13.50 -49.88
C ASP A 66 4.07 14.41 -49.36
N LEU A 67 4.37 14.29 -48.07
CA LEU A 67 5.47 14.94 -47.37
C LEU A 67 6.61 13.93 -47.22
N ALA A 68 7.73 14.18 -47.90
CA ALA A 68 8.93 13.36 -47.73
C ALA A 68 9.64 13.74 -46.43
N TYR A 69 10.16 12.75 -45.71
CA TYR A 69 10.92 12.95 -44.49
C TYR A 69 12.22 12.15 -44.49
N GLN A 70 13.25 12.69 -43.83
CA GLN A 70 14.52 12.04 -43.59
C GLN A 70 15.01 12.37 -42.18
N VAL A 71 15.41 11.34 -41.45
CA VAL A 71 16.02 11.47 -40.12
C VAL A 71 17.49 11.14 -40.22
N THR A 72 18.34 12.05 -39.75
CA THR A 72 19.80 11.87 -39.72
C THR A 72 20.33 11.95 -38.28
N ASP A 73 21.36 11.15 -37.97
CA ASP A 73 22.16 11.28 -36.75
C ASP A 73 23.22 12.37 -36.93
N SER A 74 23.81 12.82 -35.83
CA SER A 74 24.96 13.71 -35.68
C SER A 74 26.15 13.39 -36.59
N ASP A 75 26.32 12.12 -36.97
CA ASP A 75 27.39 11.66 -37.88
C ASP A 75 26.98 11.73 -39.38
N GLY A 76 25.78 12.24 -39.67
CA GLY A 76 25.20 12.34 -41.02
C GLY A 76 24.62 11.04 -41.58
N ASN A 77 24.52 10.00 -40.74
CA ASN A 77 23.94 8.72 -41.13
C ASN A 77 22.40 8.83 -41.18
N VAL A 78 21.80 8.32 -42.26
CA VAL A 78 20.34 8.28 -42.40
C VAL A 78 19.79 7.15 -41.53
N LEU A 79 19.00 7.51 -40.52
CA LEU A 79 18.35 6.57 -39.60
C LEU A 79 17.05 6.04 -40.18
N ALA A 80 16.24 6.93 -40.77
CA ALA A 80 14.99 6.59 -41.45
C ALA A 80 14.72 7.58 -42.58
N SER A 81 13.99 7.13 -43.61
CA SER A 81 13.50 8.00 -44.68
C SER A 81 12.22 7.43 -45.27
N GLY A 82 11.23 8.27 -45.53
CA GLY A 82 9.94 7.85 -46.05
C GLY A 82 9.14 9.01 -46.63
N SER A 83 7.87 8.75 -46.93
CA SER A 83 6.93 9.76 -47.38
C SER A 83 5.56 9.45 -46.80
N GLU A 84 4.92 10.43 -46.17
CA GLU A 84 3.57 10.29 -45.60
C GLU A 84 2.60 11.19 -46.37
N PRO A 85 1.35 10.75 -46.61
CA PRO A 85 0.34 11.58 -47.23
C PRO A 85 0.01 12.78 -46.33
N ILE A 86 -0.18 13.96 -46.93
CA ILE A 86 -0.41 15.20 -46.16
C ILE A 86 -1.81 15.28 -45.53
N SER A 87 -2.73 14.43 -45.95
CA SER A 87 -4.13 14.44 -45.52
C SER A 87 -4.58 13.06 -45.04
N ASP A 88 -5.38 13.04 -43.97
CA ASP A 88 -6.07 11.84 -43.50
C ASP A 88 -7.18 11.39 -44.47
N GLU A 89 -7.80 10.24 -44.21
CA GLU A 89 -8.90 9.68 -45.05
C GLU A 89 -10.14 10.61 -45.11
N GLU A 90 -10.23 11.61 -44.22
CA GLU A 90 -11.33 12.57 -44.12
C GLU A 90 -11.00 13.92 -44.78
N GLY A 91 -9.76 14.09 -45.27
CA GLY A 91 -9.28 15.28 -45.98
C GLY A 91 -8.73 16.39 -45.10
N ASN A 92 -8.50 16.15 -43.81
CA ASN A 92 -7.82 17.10 -42.91
C ASN A 92 -6.30 16.91 -43.00
N TYR A 93 -5.55 18.01 -42.86
CA TYR A 93 -4.09 17.94 -42.86
C TYR A 93 -3.55 17.25 -41.59
N ILE A 94 -2.52 16.43 -41.75
CA ILE A 94 -1.85 15.76 -40.63
C ILE A 94 -1.24 16.80 -39.67
N THR A 95 -1.46 16.65 -38.37
CA THR A 95 -1.00 17.62 -37.36
C THR A 95 0.26 17.18 -36.63
N ALA A 96 0.68 15.93 -36.82
CA ALA A 96 1.90 15.37 -36.26
C ALA A 96 2.48 14.34 -37.23
N LEU A 97 3.81 14.21 -37.22
CA LEU A 97 4.56 13.19 -37.92
C LEU A 97 5.31 12.34 -36.88
N SER A 98 4.90 11.08 -36.72
CA SER A 98 5.57 10.12 -35.84
C SER A 98 6.42 9.17 -36.68
N ILE A 99 7.71 9.09 -36.36
CA ILE A 99 8.70 8.26 -37.04
C ILE A 99 9.19 7.22 -36.05
N SER A 100 8.93 5.96 -36.36
CA SER A 100 9.27 4.81 -35.53
C SER A 100 10.51 4.07 -36.04
N ASP A 101 10.96 3.08 -35.27
CA ASP A 101 12.09 2.20 -35.61
C ASP A 101 13.44 2.92 -35.83
N LEU A 102 13.69 3.98 -35.06
CA LEU A 102 14.98 4.67 -35.04
C LEU A 102 15.98 3.94 -34.14
N PHE A 103 17.24 3.83 -34.57
CA PHE A 103 18.29 3.15 -33.82
C PHE A 103 19.52 4.05 -33.67
N LEU A 104 19.98 4.22 -32.43
CA LEU A 104 21.27 4.81 -32.11
C LEU A 104 22.16 3.74 -31.48
N ASN A 105 23.45 3.72 -31.86
CA ASN A 105 24.38 2.67 -31.42
C ASN A 105 25.36 3.14 -30.35
N ASP A 106 25.70 4.43 -30.35
CA ASP A 106 26.72 5.01 -29.47
C ASP A 106 26.10 5.79 -28.30
N THR A 107 26.73 5.71 -27.14
CA THR A 107 26.29 6.42 -25.92
C THR A 107 26.73 7.88 -25.91
N GLY A 108 25.96 8.74 -25.25
CA GLY A 108 26.25 10.16 -25.10
C GLY A 108 25.12 11.06 -25.59
N HIS A 109 25.38 12.36 -25.70
CA HIS A 109 24.46 13.28 -26.36
C HIS A 109 24.65 13.16 -27.87
N LYS A 110 23.56 12.83 -28.58
CA LYS A 110 23.51 12.63 -30.03
C LYS A 110 22.40 13.47 -30.60
N ASP A 111 22.73 14.33 -31.56
CA ASP A 111 21.74 15.16 -32.23
C ASP A 111 21.07 14.34 -33.34
N VAL A 112 19.75 14.30 -33.31
CA VAL A 112 18.91 13.65 -34.31
C VAL A 112 18.14 14.74 -35.03
N THR A 113 18.40 14.92 -36.32
CA THR A 113 17.78 15.96 -37.14
C THR A 113 16.71 15.35 -38.02
N LEU A 114 15.48 15.86 -37.89
CA LEU A 114 14.39 15.57 -38.80
C LEU A 114 14.37 16.66 -39.88
N GLN A 115 14.42 16.23 -41.14
CA GLN A 115 14.27 17.07 -42.31
C GLN A 115 13.02 16.65 -43.07
N VAL A 116 12.15 17.60 -43.40
CA VAL A 116 10.96 17.37 -44.22
C VAL A 116 10.99 18.24 -45.48
N GLY A 117 10.47 17.71 -46.59
CA GLY A 117 10.48 18.39 -47.88
C GLY A 117 9.42 17.84 -48.84
N TRP A 118 9.24 18.53 -49.97
CA TRP A 118 8.32 18.10 -51.04
C TRP A 118 8.91 17.03 -51.96
N ASP A 119 10.22 16.83 -51.90
CA ASP A 119 10.93 15.83 -52.68
C ASP A 119 11.99 15.12 -51.82
N THR A 120 12.46 13.96 -52.30
CA THR A 120 13.50 13.18 -51.63
C THR A 120 14.90 13.77 -51.79
N THR A 121 15.03 14.93 -52.46
CA THR A 121 16.31 15.66 -52.58
C THR A 121 16.44 16.80 -51.58
N PHE A 122 15.36 17.10 -50.84
CA PHE A 122 15.29 18.10 -49.77
C PHE A 122 15.86 19.46 -50.20
N ALA A 123 15.60 19.87 -51.46
CA ALA A 123 16.11 21.12 -52.01
C ALA A 123 15.49 22.36 -51.33
N GLU A 124 14.23 22.24 -50.91
CA GLU A 124 13.56 23.12 -49.94
C GLU A 124 13.14 22.24 -48.76
N SER A 125 13.77 22.45 -47.60
CA SER A 125 13.53 21.66 -46.38
C SER A 125 13.14 22.55 -45.19
N SER A 126 12.32 22.00 -44.30
CA SER A 126 12.21 22.45 -42.92
C SER A 126 12.91 21.42 -42.03
N GLU A 127 13.66 21.89 -41.03
CA GLU A 127 14.48 21.03 -40.19
C GLU A 127 14.31 21.37 -38.72
N THR A 128 14.26 20.35 -37.88
CA THR A 128 14.27 20.47 -36.42
C THR A 128 15.22 19.42 -35.85
N THR A 129 15.88 19.73 -34.73
CA THR A 129 16.91 18.85 -34.15
C THR A 129 16.60 18.54 -32.69
N TYR A 130 16.68 17.26 -32.35
CA TYR A 130 16.53 16.75 -31.00
C TYR A 130 17.86 16.21 -30.48
N THR A 131 18.34 16.71 -29.34
CA THR A 131 19.52 16.12 -28.68
C THR A 131 19.09 14.94 -27.82
N ALA A 132 19.21 13.73 -28.37
CA ALA A 132 18.97 12.48 -27.65
C ALA A 132 20.08 12.23 -26.63
N TRP A 133 19.70 11.91 -25.39
CA TRP A 133 20.60 11.38 -24.39
C TRP A 133 20.62 9.86 -24.46
N VAL A 134 21.73 9.25 -24.86
CA VAL A 134 21.85 7.80 -25.05
C VAL A 134 22.65 7.17 -23.91
N ILE A 135 22.05 6.26 -23.13
CA ILE A 135 22.72 5.58 -22.00
C ILE A 135 22.74 4.06 -22.15
N ILE A 136 23.73 3.43 -21.52
CA ILE A 136 23.82 1.97 -21.49
C ILE A 136 22.57 1.39 -20.81
N GLY A 137 21.83 0.55 -21.53
CA GLY A 137 20.57 -0.01 -21.03
C GLY A 137 20.69 -0.73 -19.67
N GLY A 138 21.81 -1.40 -19.38
CA GLY A 138 22.03 -2.04 -18.08
C GLY A 138 22.00 -1.07 -16.88
N LEU A 139 22.26 0.22 -17.10
CA LEU A 139 22.20 1.23 -16.05
C LEU A 139 20.76 1.59 -15.67
N THR A 140 19.79 1.45 -16.59
CA THR A 140 18.38 1.80 -16.34
C THR A 140 17.73 0.88 -15.30
N VAL A 141 18.32 -0.27 -15.01
CA VAL A 141 17.88 -1.21 -13.96
C VAL A 141 18.45 -0.86 -12.59
N LEU A 142 19.39 0.09 -12.49
CA LEU A 142 19.94 0.51 -11.20
C LEU A 142 18.87 1.09 -10.24
N PRO A 143 17.97 2.00 -10.64
CA PRO A 143 16.94 2.54 -9.76
C PRO A 143 16.14 1.47 -8.99
N PRO A 144 15.54 0.46 -9.63
CA PRO A 144 14.83 -0.60 -8.90
C PRO A 144 15.78 -1.50 -8.09
N ILE A 145 17.00 -1.78 -8.57
CA ILE A 145 17.99 -2.55 -7.80
C ILE A 145 18.37 -1.82 -6.51
N PHE A 146 18.63 -0.52 -6.57
CA PHE A 146 18.92 0.29 -5.38
C PHE A 146 17.73 0.36 -4.44
N ALA A 147 16.50 0.53 -4.97
CA ALA A 147 15.30 0.49 -4.15
C ALA A 147 15.16 -0.86 -3.42
N ILE A 148 15.32 -1.99 -4.12
CA ILE A 148 15.24 -3.33 -3.51
C ILE A 148 16.36 -3.57 -2.50
N LEU A 149 17.61 -3.32 -2.89
CA LEU A 149 18.79 -3.60 -2.05
C LEU A 149 18.81 -2.72 -0.81
N LEU A 150 18.51 -1.43 -0.94
CA LEU A 150 18.43 -0.54 0.21
C LEU A 150 17.28 -0.94 1.10
N ALA A 151 16.11 -1.28 0.56
CA ALA A 151 14.98 -1.69 1.37
C ALA A 151 15.31 -2.96 2.18
N PHE A 152 16.07 -3.88 1.58
CA PHE A 152 16.58 -5.07 2.26
C PHE A 152 17.62 -4.77 3.34
N VAL A 153 18.49 -3.78 3.14
CA VAL A 153 19.60 -3.43 4.07
C VAL A 153 19.15 -2.50 5.19
N THR A 154 18.35 -1.48 4.87
CA THR A 154 17.90 -0.44 5.81
C THR A 154 16.66 -0.87 6.58
N GLY A 155 15.81 -1.72 5.99
CA GLY A 155 14.48 -2.02 6.52
C GLY A 155 13.52 -0.83 6.43
N ASP A 156 13.86 0.23 5.69
CA ASP A 156 13.05 1.44 5.52
C ASP A 156 12.72 1.65 4.05
N VAL A 157 11.44 1.54 3.70
CA VAL A 157 11.00 1.66 2.31
C VAL A 157 10.94 3.10 1.82
N LEU A 158 10.62 4.07 2.68
CA LEU A 158 10.53 5.47 2.25
C LEU A 158 11.88 5.97 1.76
N VAL A 159 12.94 5.70 2.53
CA VAL A 159 14.31 6.05 2.14
C VAL A 159 14.72 5.31 0.87
N SER A 160 14.34 4.04 0.75
CA SER A 160 14.76 3.20 -0.38
C SER A 160 14.08 3.60 -1.69
N LEU A 161 12.78 3.91 -1.66
CA LEU A 161 12.07 4.47 -2.80
C LEU A 161 12.63 5.84 -3.19
N PHE A 162 12.86 6.72 -2.22
CA PHE A 162 13.44 8.05 -2.50
C PHE A 162 14.80 7.94 -3.19
N VAL A 163 15.69 7.08 -2.70
CA VAL A 163 17.00 6.86 -3.33
C VAL A 163 16.84 6.22 -4.72
N GLY A 164 15.89 5.30 -4.90
CA GLY A 164 15.56 4.74 -6.21
C GLY A 164 15.17 5.83 -7.22
N ILE A 165 14.24 6.72 -6.86
CA ILE A 165 13.83 7.85 -7.70
C ILE A 165 15.02 8.76 -8.00
N TRP A 166 15.84 9.06 -7.00
CA TRP A 166 17.02 9.91 -7.19
C TRP A 166 18.05 9.29 -8.13
N VAL A 167 18.26 7.97 -8.05
CA VAL A 167 19.14 7.24 -8.99
C VAL A 167 18.57 7.29 -10.41
N ALA A 168 17.25 7.13 -10.60
CA ALA A 168 16.62 7.30 -11.91
C ALA A 168 16.82 8.72 -12.45
N ALA A 169 16.49 9.73 -11.64
CA ALA A 169 16.70 11.14 -11.97
C ALA A 169 18.16 11.46 -12.30
N PHE A 170 19.12 10.77 -11.65
CA PHE A 170 20.55 10.91 -11.92
C PHE A 170 20.96 10.40 -13.29
N LEU A 171 20.36 9.31 -13.78
CA LEU A 171 20.60 8.80 -15.12
C LEU A 171 20.02 9.73 -16.18
N VAL A 172 18.82 10.24 -15.94
CA VAL A 172 18.12 11.16 -16.86
C VAL A 172 18.80 12.53 -16.91
N ALA A 173 19.28 13.05 -15.78
CA ALA A 173 19.93 14.37 -15.69
C ALA A 173 21.42 14.35 -16.11
N SER A 174 21.81 13.52 -17.08
CA SER A 174 23.17 13.38 -17.59
C SER A 174 24.24 13.20 -16.50
N TYR A 175 23.95 12.41 -15.46
CA TYR A 175 24.83 12.16 -14.32
C TYR A 175 25.14 13.40 -13.46
N ASN A 176 24.29 14.43 -13.46
CA ASN A 176 24.41 15.59 -12.58
C ASN A 176 23.63 15.37 -11.26
N PRO A 177 24.32 15.20 -10.11
CA PRO A 177 23.66 14.85 -8.85
C PRO A 177 22.78 15.97 -8.27
N ALA A 178 23.15 17.24 -8.50
CA ALA A 178 22.38 18.37 -7.99
C ALA A 178 21.10 18.56 -8.81
N ALA A 179 21.20 18.50 -10.15
CA ALA A 179 20.04 18.54 -11.03
C ALA A 179 19.11 17.35 -10.74
N ALA A 180 19.65 16.15 -10.57
CA ALA A 180 18.87 14.95 -10.22
C ALA A 180 18.07 15.10 -8.92
N LEU A 181 18.66 15.69 -7.88
CA LEU A 181 17.97 15.95 -6.62
C LEU A 181 16.81 16.93 -6.80
N LEU A 182 17.02 18.00 -7.58
CA LEU A 182 15.95 18.95 -7.88
C LEU A 182 14.83 18.28 -8.70
N ARG A 183 15.18 17.53 -9.74
CA ARG A 183 14.24 16.76 -10.58
C ARG A 183 13.43 15.73 -9.80
N THR A 184 14.06 15.08 -8.81
CA THR A 184 13.37 14.20 -7.87
C THR A 184 12.23 14.92 -7.16
N LEU A 185 12.46 16.16 -6.71
CA LEU A 185 11.48 16.94 -5.95
C LEU A 185 10.45 17.65 -6.84
N ASP A 186 10.89 18.30 -7.92
CA ASP A 186 10.07 19.22 -8.73
C ASP A 186 9.39 18.59 -9.94
N THR A 187 9.85 17.42 -10.37
CA THR A 187 9.35 16.70 -11.56
C THR A 187 8.71 15.39 -11.13
N TYR A 188 9.46 14.47 -10.52
CA TYR A 188 8.94 13.12 -10.26
C TYR A 188 7.94 13.06 -9.09
N ILE A 189 8.25 13.70 -7.95
CA ILE A 189 7.35 13.71 -6.77
C ILE A 189 6.11 14.59 -7.01
N THR A 190 6.24 15.69 -7.73
CA THR A 190 5.10 16.55 -8.09
C THR A 190 4.18 15.88 -9.11
N ASN A 191 4.74 15.22 -10.13
CA ASN A 191 3.95 14.49 -11.12
C ASN A 191 3.21 13.29 -10.52
N ALA A 192 3.65 12.77 -9.37
CA ALA A 192 2.86 11.79 -8.61
C ALA A 192 1.46 12.31 -8.21
N PHE A 193 1.24 13.62 -8.20
CA PHE A 193 -0.07 14.25 -7.96
C PHE A 193 -0.77 14.74 -9.23
N ALA A 194 -0.19 14.54 -10.42
CA ALA A 194 -0.70 15.14 -11.65
C ALA A 194 -2.06 14.61 -12.09
N THR A 195 -2.36 13.35 -11.80
CA THR A 195 -3.57 12.69 -12.29
C THR A 195 -4.71 12.72 -11.26
N ASP A 196 -5.93 12.99 -11.73
CA ASP A 196 -7.12 13.06 -10.89
C ASP A 196 -7.32 11.80 -10.05
N TYR A 197 -7.17 10.62 -10.63
CA TYR A 197 -7.40 9.36 -9.91
C TYR A 197 -6.43 9.18 -8.73
N ARG A 198 -5.16 9.62 -8.86
CA ARG A 198 -4.14 9.57 -7.81
C ARG A 198 -4.56 10.40 -6.60
N ILE A 199 -5.08 11.61 -6.85
CA ILE A 199 -5.63 12.47 -5.79
C ILE A 199 -6.88 11.84 -5.17
N GLN A 200 -7.78 11.27 -5.98
CA GLN A 200 -9.00 10.62 -5.49
C GLN A 200 -8.69 9.45 -4.53
N ILE A 201 -7.63 8.67 -4.79
CA ILE A 201 -7.20 7.58 -3.91
C ILE A 201 -6.70 8.11 -2.58
N ILE A 202 -5.90 9.18 -2.57
CA ILE A 202 -5.43 9.82 -1.33
C ILE A 202 -6.65 10.28 -0.50
N LEU A 203 -7.60 10.96 -1.14
CA LEU A 203 -8.81 11.45 -0.47
C LEU A 203 -9.68 10.32 0.07
N MET A 204 -9.93 9.28 -0.74
CA MET A 204 -10.67 8.09 -0.32
C MET A 204 -10.00 7.42 0.88
N SER A 205 -8.68 7.28 0.83
CA SER A 205 -7.87 6.68 1.91
C SER A 205 -8.01 7.48 3.21
N TRP A 206 -7.95 8.81 3.14
CA TRP A 206 -8.20 9.70 4.27
C TRP A 206 -9.63 9.59 4.80
N PHE A 207 -10.65 9.56 3.92
CA PHE A 207 -12.03 9.40 4.34
C PHE A 207 -12.28 8.07 5.03
N MET A 208 -11.76 6.97 4.49
CA MET A 208 -11.89 5.65 5.08
C MET A 208 -11.21 5.60 6.46
N SER A 209 -9.94 6.02 6.56
CA SER A 209 -9.21 5.99 7.83
C SER A 209 -9.83 6.91 8.90
N GLY A 210 -10.22 8.12 8.49
CA GLY A 210 -10.89 9.08 9.38
C GLY A 210 -12.23 8.57 9.89
N MET A 211 -13.06 7.97 9.01
CA MET A 211 -14.31 7.32 9.40
C MET A 211 -14.02 6.23 10.44
N VAL A 212 -13.08 5.35 10.15
CA VAL A 212 -12.76 4.20 10.99
C VAL A 212 -12.35 4.63 12.40
N SER A 213 -11.46 5.61 12.54
CA SER A 213 -11.09 6.18 13.85
C SER A 213 -12.31 6.70 14.63
N MET A 214 -13.25 7.36 13.96
CA MET A 214 -14.50 7.80 14.59
C MET A 214 -15.38 6.62 15.03
N LEU A 215 -15.51 5.58 14.20
CA LEU A 215 -16.27 4.36 14.51
C LEU A 215 -15.76 3.68 15.79
N TYR A 216 -14.44 3.67 15.97
CA TYR A 216 -13.79 3.17 17.18
C TYR A 216 -14.20 3.96 18.42
N LYS A 217 -14.01 5.28 18.37
CA LYS A 217 -14.31 6.14 19.51
C LYS A 217 -15.80 6.15 19.87
N ALA A 218 -16.67 5.93 18.89
CA ALA A 218 -18.11 5.80 19.07
C ALA A 218 -18.57 4.44 19.65
N GLY A 219 -17.64 3.52 19.95
CA GLY A 219 -17.94 2.20 20.51
C GLY A 219 -18.51 1.19 19.51
N GLY A 220 -18.47 1.50 18.20
CA GLY A 220 -19.01 0.64 17.14
C GLY A 220 -18.28 -0.70 17.05
N GLY A 221 -16.95 -0.65 17.08
CA GLY A 221 -16.08 -1.83 17.08
C GLY A 221 -16.37 -2.80 18.22
N PHE A 222 -16.35 -2.28 19.45
CA PHE A 222 -16.65 -3.05 20.66
C PHE A 222 -18.10 -3.59 20.67
N GLY A 223 -19.04 -2.83 20.12
CA GLY A 223 -20.43 -3.27 19.95
C GLY A 223 -20.54 -4.48 19.03
N MET A 224 -19.83 -4.49 17.90
CA MET A 224 -19.78 -5.65 17.00
C MET A 224 -19.19 -6.86 17.71
N ALA A 225 -18.09 -6.68 18.43
CA ALA A 225 -17.46 -7.77 19.16
C ALA A 225 -18.37 -8.35 20.27
N ASN A 226 -19.16 -7.51 20.96
CA ASN A 226 -20.19 -7.97 21.91
C ASN A 226 -21.26 -8.87 21.25
N LEU A 227 -21.54 -8.71 19.96
CA LEU A 227 -22.44 -9.58 19.21
C LEU A 227 -21.84 -10.99 19.08
N PHE A 228 -20.55 -11.06 18.70
CA PHE A 228 -19.83 -12.33 18.53
C PHE A 228 -19.55 -13.03 19.85
N ALA A 229 -19.33 -12.27 20.94
CA ALA A 229 -19.13 -12.80 22.28
C ALA A 229 -20.29 -13.73 22.75
N LYS A 230 -21.53 -13.49 22.30
CA LYS A 230 -22.70 -14.33 22.65
C LYS A 230 -22.59 -15.78 22.16
N PHE A 231 -21.82 -15.99 21.09
CA PHE A 231 -21.59 -17.30 20.49
C PHE A 231 -20.33 -18.01 21.03
N ALA A 232 -19.48 -17.28 21.77
CA ALA A 232 -18.20 -17.73 22.29
C ALA A 232 -18.35 -18.57 23.59
N LYS A 233 -18.86 -19.81 23.48
CA LYS A 233 -19.14 -20.71 24.63
C LYS A 233 -18.08 -21.78 24.87
N THR A 234 -17.37 -22.16 23.83
CA THR A 234 -16.35 -23.22 23.77
C THR A 234 -15.07 -22.68 23.16
N ARG A 235 -13.92 -23.31 23.44
CA ARG A 235 -12.61 -22.90 22.88
C ARG A 235 -12.67 -22.71 21.36
N ARG A 236 -13.23 -23.69 20.65
CA ARG A 236 -13.42 -23.62 19.19
C ARG A 236 -14.31 -22.45 18.80
N SER A 237 -15.47 -22.27 19.43
CA SER A 237 -16.37 -21.16 19.10
C SER A 237 -15.77 -19.78 19.40
N VAL A 238 -14.88 -19.64 20.39
CA VAL A 238 -14.19 -18.37 20.66
C VAL A 238 -13.20 -18.05 19.54
N GLN A 239 -12.46 -19.04 19.05
CA GLN A 239 -11.57 -18.86 17.91
C GLN A 239 -12.35 -18.58 16.62
N VAL A 240 -13.48 -19.28 16.38
CA VAL A 240 -14.39 -18.96 15.26
C VAL A 240 -14.91 -17.54 15.37
N ALA A 241 -15.31 -17.09 16.57
CA ALA A 241 -15.77 -15.73 16.81
C ALA A 241 -14.66 -14.70 16.53
N ALA A 242 -13.41 -14.97 16.95
CA ALA A 242 -12.28 -14.09 16.65
C ALA A 242 -12.01 -14.01 15.15
N PHE A 243 -11.98 -15.15 14.46
CA PHE A 243 -11.80 -15.21 13.01
C PHE A 243 -12.93 -14.50 12.27
N ALA A 244 -14.18 -14.77 12.61
CA ALA A 244 -15.34 -14.13 12.00
C ALA A 244 -15.36 -12.62 12.24
N LEU A 245 -14.98 -12.16 13.44
CA LEU A 245 -14.84 -10.74 13.73
C LEU A 245 -13.76 -10.11 12.83
N GLY A 246 -12.60 -10.74 12.66
CA GLY A 246 -11.56 -10.25 11.74
C GLY A 246 -12.03 -10.16 10.29
N VAL A 247 -12.73 -11.18 9.80
CA VAL A 247 -13.36 -11.17 8.47
C VAL A 247 -14.43 -10.08 8.34
N CYS A 248 -15.22 -9.83 9.39
CA CYS A 248 -16.25 -8.79 9.37
C CYS A 248 -15.67 -7.37 9.40
N ILE A 249 -14.45 -7.21 9.89
CA ILE A 249 -13.74 -5.93 10.02
C ILE A 249 -12.70 -5.85 8.91
N PHE A 250 -13.15 -6.11 7.67
CA PHE A 250 -12.31 -6.20 6.48
C PHE A 250 -11.86 -4.85 5.92
N PHE A 251 -12.48 -3.75 6.36
CA PHE A 251 -12.32 -2.44 5.75
C PHE A 251 -10.94 -1.82 5.97
N ASP A 252 -10.23 -2.19 7.04
CA ASP A 252 -8.88 -1.68 7.36
C ASP A 252 -8.11 -2.67 8.24
N ASP A 253 -6.87 -2.98 7.87
CA ASP A 253 -6.04 -4.02 8.50
C ASP A 253 -5.48 -3.60 9.86
N TYR A 254 -5.07 -2.34 10.05
CA TYR A 254 -4.64 -1.83 11.36
C TYR A 254 -5.77 -1.85 12.38
N SER A 255 -6.93 -1.42 11.94
CA SER A 255 -8.16 -1.43 12.72
C SER A 255 -8.61 -2.84 13.08
N SER A 256 -8.64 -3.74 12.08
CA SER A 256 -8.93 -5.16 12.29
C SER A 256 -7.99 -5.77 13.32
N SER A 257 -6.68 -5.49 13.20
CA SER A 257 -5.66 -5.99 14.11
C SER A 257 -5.92 -5.56 15.56
N LEU A 258 -6.15 -4.26 15.77
CA LEU A 258 -6.35 -3.69 17.09
C LEU A 258 -7.66 -4.19 17.72
N LEU A 259 -8.77 -4.14 17.01
CA LEU A 259 -10.08 -4.40 17.58
C LEU A 259 -10.31 -5.85 17.94
N VAL A 260 -9.97 -6.74 17.01
CA VAL A 260 -10.14 -8.18 17.20
C VAL A 260 -9.26 -8.61 18.37
N GLY A 261 -8.01 -8.16 18.39
CA GLY A 261 -7.08 -8.45 19.48
C GLY A 261 -7.58 -7.94 20.82
N MET A 262 -7.92 -6.65 20.94
CA MET A 262 -8.36 -6.05 22.21
C MET A 262 -9.67 -6.66 22.72
N THR A 263 -10.63 -6.95 21.84
CA THR A 263 -11.96 -7.38 22.30
C THR A 263 -12.07 -8.88 22.51
N MET A 264 -11.35 -9.68 21.72
CA MET A 264 -11.36 -11.13 21.91
C MET A 264 -10.48 -11.55 23.08
N ARG A 265 -9.53 -10.70 23.50
CA ARG A 265 -8.60 -10.96 24.60
C ARG A 265 -9.26 -11.54 25.86
N PRO A 266 -10.29 -10.92 26.46
CA PRO A 266 -10.88 -11.44 27.70
C PRO A 266 -11.58 -12.78 27.48
N LEU A 267 -12.18 -13.00 26.30
CA LEU A 267 -12.86 -14.24 25.95
C LEU A 267 -11.87 -15.38 25.71
N THR A 268 -10.74 -15.10 25.05
CA THR A 268 -9.68 -16.08 24.83
C THR A 268 -8.98 -16.48 26.12
N ASP A 269 -8.84 -15.54 27.07
CA ASP A 269 -8.19 -15.77 28.36
C ASP A 269 -8.98 -16.75 29.22
N VAL A 270 -10.31 -16.55 29.30
CA VAL A 270 -11.22 -17.46 30.02
C VAL A 270 -11.16 -18.88 29.46
N MET A 271 -10.89 -19.01 28.15
CA MET A 271 -10.84 -20.30 27.44
C MET A 271 -9.42 -20.84 27.26
N TRP A 272 -8.44 -20.24 27.93
CA TRP A 272 -7.02 -20.65 27.93
C TRP A 272 -6.40 -20.74 26.54
N ILE A 273 -6.78 -19.86 25.62
CA ILE A 273 -6.14 -19.72 24.31
C ILE A 273 -4.89 -18.85 24.47
N SER A 274 -3.74 -19.32 23.96
CA SER A 274 -2.47 -18.64 24.15
C SER A 274 -2.45 -17.25 23.48
N ARG A 275 -1.62 -16.33 23.99
CA ARG A 275 -1.48 -14.99 23.40
C ARG A 275 -1.00 -15.05 21.95
N GLU A 276 -0.12 -15.99 21.67
CA GLU A 276 0.41 -16.27 20.33
C GLU A 276 -0.70 -16.72 19.37
N LYS A 277 -1.61 -17.60 19.82
CA LYS A 277 -2.72 -18.06 18.99
C LYS A 277 -3.73 -16.96 18.69
N LEU A 278 -4.04 -16.11 19.67
CA LEU A 278 -4.87 -14.92 19.45
C LEU A 278 -4.20 -13.96 18.46
N ALA A 279 -2.93 -13.64 18.66
CA ALA A 279 -2.18 -12.76 17.75
C ALA A 279 -2.17 -13.31 16.32
N TYR A 280 -2.05 -14.63 16.15
CA TYR A 280 -2.15 -15.28 14.84
C TYR A 280 -3.56 -15.22 14.22
N LEU A 281 -4.61 -15.43 14.99
CA LEU A 281 -6.01 -15.26 14.51
C LEU A 281 -6.26 -13.83 14.01
N VAL A 282 -5.78 -12.86 14.77
CA VAL A 282 -5.89 -11.43 14.44
C VAL A 282 -5.10 -11.14 13.16
N HIS A 283 -3.80 -11.44 13.16
CA HIS A 283 -2.90 -11.08 12.07
C HIS A 283 -3.28 -11.74 10.73
N SER A 284 -3.66 -13.02 10.76
CA SER A 284 -4.07 -13.78 9.57
C SER A 284 -5.39 -13.32 8.94
N THR A 285 -6.18 -12.51 9.66
CA THR A 285 -7.46 -11.96 9.17
C THR A 285 -7.41 -10.46 8.90
N SER A 286 -6.27 -9.80 9.13
CA SER A 286 -6.09 -8.38 8.82
C SER A 286 -5.65 -8.19 7.36
N ALA A 287 -4.35 -8.17 7.07
CA ALA A 287 -3.85 -7.93 5.71
C ALA A 287 -4.38 -8.93 4.64
N PRO A 288 -4.50 -10.26 4.91
CA PRO A 288 -5.03 -11.20 3.92
C PRO A 288 -6.48 -10.92 3.50
N ILE A 289 -7.33 -10.45 4.41
CA ILE A 289 -8.72 -10.10 4.10
C ILE A 289 -8.78 -8.73 3.41
N ALA A 290 -7.99 -7.76 3.87
CA ALA A 290 -7.92 -6.43 3.28
C ALA A 290 -7.54 -6.46 1.79
N SER A 291 -6.67 -7.40 1.40
CA SER A 291 -6.24 -7.58 0.00
C SER A 291 -7.23 -8.36 -0.88
N VAL A 292 -8.12 -9.18 -0.29
CA VAL A 292 -9.05 -10.03 -1.07
C VAL A 292 -10.43 -9.38 -1.21
N PHE A 293 -10.85 -8.54 -0.27
CA PHE A 293 -12.18 -7.93 -0.32
C PHE A 293 -12.23 -6.75 -1.32
N PRO A 294 -13.27 -6.63 -2.16
CA PRO A 294 -13.37 -5.57 -3.16
C PRO A 294 -13.57 -4.14 -2.62
N ILE A 295 -13.85 -3.98 -1.32
CA ILE A 295 -14.15 -2.68 -0.71
C ILE A 295 -13.38 -2.58 0.60
N THR A 296 -12.14 -2.14 0.54
CA THR A 296 -11.21 -2.03 1.69
C THR A 296 -10.37 -0.75 1.58
N SER A 297 -9.53 -0.45 2.56
CA SER A 297 -8.53 0.61 2.45
C SER A 297 -7.44 0.30 1.41
N TRP A 298 -7.24 -0.98 1.04
CA TRP A 298 -6.21 -1.42 0.09
C TRP A 298 -6.68 -1.32 -1.36
N ILE A 299 -7.99 -1.39 -1.63
CA ILE A 299 -8.51 -1.46 -3.00
C ILE A 299 -8.05 -0.29 -3.88
N GLY A 300 -8.11 0.95 -3.35
CA GLY A 300 -7.68 2.13 -4.10
C GLY A 300 -6.19 2.09 -4.42
N PHE A 301 -5.37 1.57 -3.51
CA PHE A 301 -3.94 1.41 -3.70
C PHE A 301 -3.64 0.34 -4.76
N GLU A 302 -4.18 -0.88 -4.64
CA GLU A 302 -3.91 -1.96 -5.58
C GLU A 302 -4.39 -1.62 -7.00
N ILE A 303 -5.59 -1.04 -7.14
CA ILE A 303 -6.12 -0.59 -8.44
C ILE A 303 -5.24 0.50 -9.04
N SER A 304 -4.70 1.40 -8.23
CA SER A 304 -3.80 2.46 -8.73
C SER A 304 -2.50 1.93 -9.28
N LEU A 305 -1.95 0.86 -8.68
CA LEU A 305 -0.73 0.24 -9.17
C LEU A 305 -0.98 -0.55 -10.46
N ILE A 306 -2.17 -1.16 -10.59
CA ILE A 306 -2.61 -1.81 -11.82
C ILE A 306 -2.77 -0.78 -12.94
N GLU A 307 -3.51 0.31 -12.68
CA GLU A 307 -3.70 1.41 -13.63
C GLU A 307 -2.37 1.99 -14.09
N GLU A 308 -1.47 2.32 -13.17
CA GLU A 308 -0.14 2.85 -13.50
C GLU A 308 0.65 1.89 -14.39
N ALA A 309 0.64 0.60 -14.06
CA ALA A 309 1.39 -0.38 -14.81
C ALA A 309 0.81 -0.62 -16.21
N TYR A 310 -0.50 -0.45 -16.40
CA TYR A 310 -1.17 -0.59 -17.69
C TYR A 310 -1.02 0.67 -18.53
N ALA A 311 -1.19 1.86 -17.93
CA ALA A 311 -0.93 3.14 -18.59
C ALA A 311 0.50 3.21 -19.13
N GLY A 312 1.50 2.79 -18.34
CA GLY A 312 2.88 2.73 -18.81
C GLY A 312 3.13 1.71 -19.94
N LEU A 313 2.24 0.74 -20.17
CA LEU A 313 2.29 -0.13 -21.36
C LEU A 313 1.62 0.56 -22.56
N GLU A 314 0.50 1.26 -22.37
CA GLU A 314 -0.16 2.02 -23.42
C GLU A 314 0.73 3.16 -23.94
N GLU A 315 1.43 3.87 -23.05
CA GLU A 315 2.41 4.90 -23.42
C GLU A 315 3.57 4.34 -24.26
N GLN A 316 3.92 3.06 -24.07
CA GLN A 316 4.93 2.37 -24.90
C GLN A 316 4.40 1.95 -26.28
N GLY A 317 3.18 2.35 -26.65
CA GLY A 317 2.56 2.06 -27.95
C GLY A 317 1.78 0.74 -28.00
N TYR A 318 1.53 0.09 -26.86
CA TYR A 318 0.74 -1.14 -26.82
C TYR A 318 -0.74 -0.85 -26.58
N ASP A 319 -1.56 -1.02 -27.62
CA ASP A 319 -3.02 -0.91 -27.48
C ASP A 319 -3.61 -2.18 -26.83
N LEU A 320 -3.79 -2.12 -25.51
CA LEU A 320 -4.35 -3.20 -24.69
C LEU A 320 -5.84 -3.44 -25.03
N ALA A 321 -6.59 -2.39 -25.35
CA ALA A 321 -8.00 -2.49 -25.70
C ALA A 321 -8.21 -3.21 -27.03
N ALA A 322 -7.40 -2.89 -28.05
CA ALA A 322 -7.43 -3.58 -29.34
C ALA A 322 -7.01 -5.05 -29.22
N ALA A 323 -6.17 -5.39 -28.24
CA ALA A 323 -5.81 -6.76 -27.91
C ALA A 323 -6.93 -7.54 -27.19
N GLY A 324 -8.06 -6.89 -26.87
CA GLY A 324 -9.21 -7.48 -26.20
C GLY A 324 -8.99 -7.73 -24.71
N TRP A 325 -8.03 -7.06 -24.08
CA TRP A 325 -7.78 -7.16 -22.64
C TRP A 325 -8.81 -6.36 -21.84
N GLU A 326 -9.04 -6.80 -20.60
CA GLU A 326 -9.76 -5.96 -19.64
C GLU A 326 -8.91 -4.75 -19.26
N THR A 327 -9.33 -3.57 -19.72
CA THR A 327 -8.68 -2.29 -19.39
C THR A 327 -9.17 -1.71 -18.07
N SER A 328 -10.32 -2.17 -17.55
CA SER A 328 -10.87 -1.69 -16.29
C SER A 328 -10.02 -2.18 -15.11
N PRO A 329 -9.32 -1.28 -14.38
CA PRO A 329 -8.38 -1.70 -13.32
C PRO A 329 -9.08 -2.44 -12.18
N PHE A 330 -10.35 -2.11 -11.93
CA PHE A 330 -11.17 -2.81 -10.94
C PHE A 330 -11.52 -4.23 -11.37
N LEU A 331 -11.85 -4.46 -12.65
CA LEU A 331 -12.10 -5.81 -13.15
C LEU A 331 -10.83 -6.66 -13.18
N VAL A 332 -9.69 -6.07 -13.56
CA VAL A 332 -8.38 -6.72 -13.46
C VAL A 332 -8.12 -7.12 -12.01
N PHE A 333 -8.34 -6.22 -11.04
CA PHE A 333 -8.25 -6.57 -9.62
C PHE A 333 -9.16 -7.76 -9.26
N LEU A 334 -10.44 -7.76 -9.66
CA LEU A 334 -11.35 -8.87 -9.39
C LEU A 334 -10.86 -10.19 -10.00
N ASN A 335 -10.30 -10.15 -11.21
CA ASN A 335 -9.73 -11.31 -11.90
C ASN A 335 -8.49 -11.86 -11.18
N THR A 336 -7.78 -11.03 -10.42
CA THR A 336 -6.64 -11.48 -9.61
C THR A 336 -7.06 -12.24 -8.34
N ILE A 337 -8.29 -12.03 -7.83
CA ILE A 337 -8.73 -12.60 -6.54
C ILE A 337 -8.58 -14.13 -6.48
N PRO A 338 -9.06 -14.92 -7.47
CA PRO A 338 -8.93 -16.38 -7.44
C PRO A 338 -7.48 -16.87 -7.39
N SER A 339 -6.54 -16.08 -7.91
CA SER A 339 -5.10 -16.37 -7.92
C SER A 339 -4.33 -15.75 -6.76
N ARG A 340 -5.00 -15.11 -5.78
CA ARG A 340 -4.39 -14.68 -4.49
C ARG A 340 -4.11 -15.88 -3.58
N TYR A 341 -3.28 -16.80 -4.05
CA TYR A 341 -3.08 -18.11 -3.43
C TYR A 341 -2.64 -18.02 -1.97
N TYR A 342 -1.60 -17.23 -1.66
CA TYR A 342 -1.11 -17.15 -0.28
C TYR A 342 -2.16 -16.60 0.72
N PRO A 343 -2.78 -15.42 0.49
CA PRO A 343 -3.83 -14.91 1.38
C PRO A 343 -4.97 -15.91 1.58
N LEU A 344 -5.47 -16.50 0.50
CA LEU A 344 -6.57 -17.47 0.56
C LEU A 344 -6.18 -18.77 1.27
N PHE A 345 -4.97 -19.27 1.04
CA PHE A 345 -4.46 -20.47 1.71
C PHE A 345 -4.29 -20.27 3.20
N VAL A 346 -3.81 -19.11 3.65
CA VAL A 346 -3.73 -18.77 5.07
C VAL A 346 -5.12 -18.78 5.71
N LEU A 347 -6.14 -18.22 5.04
CA LEU A 347 -7.51 -18.20 5.56
C LEU A 347 -8.12 -19.61 5.64
N PHE A 348 -7.96 -20.43 4.59
CA PHE A 348 -8.42 -21.83 4.61
C PHE A 348 -7.70 -22.65 5.68
N PHE A 349 -6.39 -22.46 5.81
CA PHE A 349 -5.58 -23.12 6.82
C PHE A 349 -6.02 -22.73 8.23
N GLN A 350 -6.28 -21.44 8.47
CA GLN A 350 -6.77 -20.94 9.75
C GLN A 350 -8.11 -21.57 10.13
N ILE A 351 -9.07 -21.58 9.20
CA ILE A 351 -10.39 -22.21 9.42
C ILE A 351 -10.22 -23.69 9.76
N MET A 352 -9.34 -24.39 9.06
CA MET A 352 -9.05 -25.80 9.33
C MET A 352 -8.51 -26.01 10.75
N LEU A 353 -7.52 -25.21 11.19
CA LEU A 353 -6.94 -25.31 12.54
C LEU A 353 -8.01 -25.10 13.61
N ILE A 354 -8.90 -24.12 13.41
CA ILE A 354 -9.98 -23.78 14.35
C ILE A 354 -11.01 -24.92 14.45
N ILE A 355 -11.48 -25.45 13.32
CA ILE A 355 -12.53 -26.49 13.30
C ILE A 355 -12.01 -27.80 13.90
N LEU A 356 -10.80 -28.20 13.52
CA LEU A 356 -10.21 -29.45 13.95
C LEU A 356 -9.58 -29.36 15.35
N ASP A 357 -9.28 -28.15 15.84
CA ASP A 357 -8.60 -27.90 17.12
C ASP A 357 -7.27 -28.68 17.20
N ARG A 358 -6.49 -28.53 16.13
CA ARG A 358 -5.19 -29.18 15.93
C ARG A 358 -4.15 -28.12 15.67
N GLU A 359 -2.97 -28.32 16.23
CA GLU A 359 -1.81 -27.42 16.10
C GLU A 359 -0.53 -28.24 15.91
N TRP A 360 0.57 -27.60 15.53
CA TRP A 360 1.88 -28.24 15.45
C TRP A 360 3.03 -27.30 15.80
N GLY A 361 4.21 -27.86 16.03
CA GLY A 361 5.43 -27.12 16.28
C GLY A 361 5.34 -26.16 17.48
N PRO A 362 5.87 -24.93 17.36
CA PRO A 362 5.92 -23.97 18.48
C PRO A 362 4.53 -23.50 18.94
N MET A 363 3.55 -23.39 18.04
CA MET A 363 2.18 -22.99 18.40
C MET A 363 1.50 -24.08 19.26
N LEU A 364 1.68 -25.36 18.93
CA LEU A 364 1.18 -26.46 19.76
C LEU A 364 1.76 -26.42 21.19
N ARG A 365 3.04 -26.06 21.34
CA ARG A 365 3.65 -25.89 22.67
C ARG A 365 3.02 -24.72 23.44
N ALA A 366 2.79 -23.59 22.77
CA ALA A 366 2.14 -22.42 23.38
C ALA A 366 0.70 -22.73 23.83
N GLU A 367 -0.07 -23.45 23.00
CA GLU A 367 -1.45 -23.82 23.30
C GLU A 367 -1.53 -24.86 24.42
N ARG A 368 -0.64 -25.86 24.44
CA ARG A 368 -0.55 -26.82 25.56
C ARG A 368 -0.09 -26.18 26.86
N ARG A 369 0.83 -25.21 26.82
CA ARG A 369 1.22 -24.40 27.97
C ARG A 369 0.01 -23.65 28.54
N ALA A 370 -0.78 -23.02 27.67
CA ALA A 370 -1.98 -22.30 28.09
C ALA A 370 -3.02 -23.22 28.74
N ILE A 371 -3.26 -24.41 28.18
CA ILE A 371 -4.25 -25.37 28.69
C ILE A 371 -3.78 -26.11 29.95
N ASN A 372 -2.58 -26.69 29.92
CA ASN A 372 -2.12 -27.62 30.97
C ASN A 372 -1.47 -26.91 32.15
N GLU A 373 -0.78 -25.80 31.89
CA GLU A 373 -0.03 -25.04 32.91
C GLU A 373 -0.76 -23.78 33.34
N HIS A 374 -1.90 -23.46 32.72
CA HIS A 374 -2.65 -22.22 32.95
C HIS A 374 -1.79 -20.96 32.76
N LYS A 375 -0.85 -21.02 31.82
CA LYS A 375 0.08 -19.94 31.48
C LYS A 375 -0.16 -19.43 30.05
N LEU A 376 -0.86 -18.31 29.93
CA LEU A 376 -1.18 -17.68 28.63
C LEU A 376 0.06 -17.11 27.94
N VAL A 377 1.06 -16.67 28.72
CA VAL A 377 2.28 -16.00 28.26
C VAL A 377 3.49 -16.89 28.53
N ALA A 378 4.51 -16.85 27.66
CA ALA A 378 5.76 -17.58 27.87
C ALA A 378 6.60 -16.96 29.01
N ASP A 379 7.39 -17.78 29.71
CA ASP A 379 8.19 -17.34 30.87
C ASP A 379 9.32 -16.35 30.48
N ASP A 380 9.79 -16.39 29.23
CA ASP A 380 10.83 -15.52 28.66
C ASP A 380 10.28 -14.35 27.83
N ALA A 381 8.95 -14.23 27.72
CA ALA A 381 8.31 -13.17 26.96
C ALA A 381 8.57 -11.80 27.60
N LYS A 382 9.05 -10.85 26.81
CA LYS A 382 9.09 -9.44 27.22
C LYS A 382 7.71 -8.88 26.95
N GLN A 383 6.90 -8.74 28.00
CA GLN A 383 5.68 -7.95 27.87
C GLN A 383 6.10 -6.53 27.48
N SER A 384 5.70 -6.08 26.30
CA SER A 384 5.92 -4.69 25.94
C SER A 384 5.03 -3.85 26.86
N GLU A 385 5.65 -3.09 27.77
CA GLU A 385 5.00 -2.03 28.55
C GLU A 385 4.61 -0.82 27.68
N THR A 386 4.49 -1.00 26.36
CA THR A 386 3.80 -0.04 25.51
C THR A 386 2.32 -0.16 25.85
N GLU A 387 1.87 0.65 26.80
CA GLU A 387 0.47 1.04 26.89
C GLU A 387 0.07 1.45 25.47
N LEU A 388 -0.81 0.67 24.83
CA LEU A 388 -1.57 1.16 23.70
C LEU A 388 -2.13 2.50 24.15
N ASP A 389 -1.83 3.57 23.40
CA ASP A 389 -2.25 4.92 23.73
C ASP A 389 -3.75 4.85 24.09
N GLU A 390 -4.09 4.95 25.39
CA GLU A 390 -5.47 4.80 25.91
C GLU A 390 -6.45 5.78 25.24
N LYS A 391 -5.92 6.70 24.44
CA LYS A 391 -6.59 7.67 23.60
C LYS A 391 -7.66 7.04 22.70
N MET A 392 -7.41 5.90 22.07
CA MET A 392 -8.37 5.29 21.11
C MET A 392 -9.53 4.55 21.77
N ASP A 393 -9.43 4.16 23.03
CA ASP A 393 -10.53 3.46 23.70
C ASP A 393 -11.74 4.39 23.85
N PRO A 394 -12.97 3.89 23.64
CA PRO A 394 -14.18 4.68 23.83
C PRO A 394 -14.27 5.14 25.29
N ASP A 395 -14.72 6.38 25.50
CA ASP A 395 -14.88 6.89 26.87
C ASP A 395 -15.81 5.97 27.68
N PRO A 396 -15.65 5.81 29.01
CA PRO A 396 -16.45 4.86 29.81
C PRO A 396 -17.98 5.05 29.72
N ASP A 397 -18.44 6.26 29.38
CA ASP A 397 -19.86 6.59 29.19
C ASP A 397 -20.38 6.30 27.76
N THR A 398 -19.52 5.81 26.86
CA THR A 398 -19.86 5.57 25.46
C THR A 398 -20.60 4.24 25.31
N PRO A 399 -21.81 4.24 24.69
CA PRO A 399 -22.56 3.02 24.48
C PRO A 399 -21.86 2.11 23.45
N LEU A 400 -21.62 0.85 23.82
CA LEU A 400 -20.93 -0.14 22.98
C LEU A 400 -21.91 -0.86 22.05
N VAL A 401 -22.22 -0.24 20.91
CA VAL A 401 -23.36 -0.60 20.07
C VAL A 401 -22.92 -0.91 18.65
N TRP A 402 -23.23 -2.12 18.17
CA TRP A 402 -22.71 -2.63 16.89
C TRP A 402 -23.12 -1.80 15.66
N TRP A 403 -24.35 -1.25 15.65
CA TRP A 403 -24.84 -0.50 14.50
C TRP A 403 -24.14 0.85 14.32
N ASN A 404 -23.47 1.37 15.35
CA ASN A 404 -22.62 2.56 15.21
C ASN A 404 -21.42 2.29 14.30
N GLY A 405 -20.95 1.04 14.22
CA GLY A 405 -19.93 0.62 13.24
C GLY A 405 -20.53 0.20 11.89
N VAL A 406 -21.54 -0.67 11.92
CA VAL A 406 -22.05 -1.32 10.68
C VAL A 406 -22.76 -0.36 9.74
N VAL A 407 -23.54 0.62 10.25
CA VAL A 407 -24.34 1.49 9.37
C VAL A 407 -23.48 2.39 8.47
N PRO A 408 -22.44 3.10 8.96
CA PRO A 408 -21.56 3.86 8.09
C PRO A 408 -20.84 2.99 7.04
N ILE A 409 -20.36 1.81 7.43
CA ILE A 409 -19.70 0.86 6.51
C ILE A 409 -20.66 0.35 5.43
N ALA A 410 -21.85 -0.10 5.83
CA ALA A 410 -22.88 -0.56 4.89
C ALA A 410 -23.32 0.56 3.95
N THR A 411 -23.38 1.80 4.45
CA THR A 411 -23.63 2.99 3.62
C THR A 411 -22.53 3.16 2.58
N THR A 412 -21.26 3.09 2.97
CA THR A 412 -20.14 3.16 2.02
C THR A 412 -20.27 2.08 0.95
N ILE A 413 -20.48 0.82 1.32
CA ILE A 413 -20.62 -0.29 0.37
C ILE A 413 -21.76 -0.02 -0.62
N VAL A 414 -22.95 0.35 -0.11
CA VAL A 414 -24.11 0.64 -0.96
C VAL A 414 -23.84 1.81 -1.88
N LEU A 415 -23.23 2.89 -1.39
CA LEU A 415 -22.92 4.07 -2.20
C LEU A 415 -21.83 3.79 -3.25
N VAL A 416 -20.83 2.97 -2.94
CA VAL A 416 -19.83 2.51 -3.94
C VAL A 416 -20.54 1.74 -5.05
N ILE A 417 -21.39 0.76 -4.71
CA ILE A 417 -22.11 -0.05 -5.72
C ILE A 417 -23.03 0.85 -6.56
N VAL A 418 -23.76 1.77 -5.94
CA VAL A 418 -24.62 2.72 -6.65
C VAL A 418 -23.78 3.61 -7.57
N ALA A 419 -22.66 4.14 -7.09
CA ALA A 419 -21.78 4.99 -7.89
C ALA A 419 -21.12 4.23 -9.04
N LEU A 420 -20.72 2.97 -8.86
CA LEU A 420 -20.23 2.10 -9.94
C LEU A 420 -21.31 1.89 -11.01
N CYS A 421 -22.55 1.64 -10.60
CA CYS A 421 -23.67 1.50 -11.54
C CYS A 421 -23.97 2.80 -12.29
N LEU A 422 -23.87 3.96 -11.63
CA LEU A 422 -24.14 5.26 -12.24
C LEU A 422 -23.02 5.66 -13.21
N THR A 423 -21.77 5.68 -12.73
CA THR A 423 -20.60 6.01 -13.55
C THR A 423 -20.42 5.02 -14.70
N GLY A 424 -20.68 3.73 -14.45
CA GLY A 424 -20.64 2.69 -15.47
C GLY A 424 -21.72 2.79 -16.52
N LYS A 425 -22.94 3.21 -16.13
CA LYS A 425 -24.00 3.51 -17.09
C LYS A 425 -23.61 4.67 -17.99
N ASP A 426 -23.02 5.72 -17.43
CA ASP A 426 -22.59 6.90 -18.18
C ASP A 426 -21.44 6.53 -19.13
N GLY A 427 -20.47 5.73 -18.66
CA GLY A 427 -19.38 5.19 -19.50
C GLY A 427 -19.89 4.30 -20.63
N ALA A 428 -20.79 3.35 -20.35
CA ALA A 428 -21.37 2.48 -21.38
C ALA A 428 -22.19 3.26 -22.42
N ASN A 429 -22.93 4.30 -22.00
CA ASN A 429 -23.66 5.18 -22.93
C ASN A 429 -22.70 6.00 -23.80
N ALA A 430 -21.62 6.53 -23.23
CA ALA A 430 -20.60 7.26 -23.97
C ALA A 430 -19.91 6.38 -25.03
N ALA A 431 -19.70 5.11 -24.70
CA ALA A 431 -19.15 4.11 -25.62
C ALA A 431 -20.19 3.55 -26.63
N GLY A 432 -21.46 3.98 -26.58
CA GLY A 432 -22.52 3.47 -27.45
C GLY A 432 -22.88 1.99 -27.21
N LEU A 433 -22.51 1.43 -26.05
CA LEU A 433 -22.70 0.04 -25.70
C LEU A 433 -24.09 -0.22 -25.10
N PRO A 434 -24.67 -1.43 -25.30
CA PRO A 434 -25.92 -1.78 -24.64
C PRO A 434 -25.72 -1.83 -23.13
N LEU A 435 -26.71 -1.33 -22.38
CA LEU A 435 -26.73 -1.29 -20.91
C LEU A 435 -26.93 -2.68 -20.30
N THR A 436 -25.92 -3.53 -20.44
CA THR A 436 -25.80 -4.82 -19.77
C THR A 436 -24.99 -4.66 -18.49
N ALA A 437 -25.16 -5.57 -17.52
CA ALA A 437 -24.39 -5.52 -16.28
C ALA A 437 -22.87 -5.56 -16.54
N VAL A 438 -22.41 -6.39 -17.48
CA VAL A 438 -21.00 -6.51 -17.84
C VAL A 438 -20.47 -5.18 -18.37
N ASN A 439 -21.18 -4.54 -19.30
CA ASN A 439 -20.74 -3.26 -19.87
C ASN A 439 -20.79 -2.12 -18.85
N ILE A 440 -21.77 -2.12 -17.94
CA ILE A 440 -21.86 -1.12 -16.87
C ILE A 440 -20.66 -1.26 -15.93
N PHE A 441 -20.39 -2.45 -15.39
CA PHE A 441 -19.28 -2.62 -14.47
C PHE A 441 -17.91 -2.48 -15.14
N GLY A 442 -17.78 -2.92 -16.41
CA GLY A 442 -16.55 -2.76 -17.17
C GLY A 442 -16.19 -1.30 -17.46
N ASN A 443 -17.18 -0.46 -17.75
CA ASN A 443 -16.95 0.96 -18.05
C ASN A 443 -17.12 1.87 -16.83
N ALA A 444 -17.15 1.33 -15.61
CA ALA A 444 -17.35 2.12 -14.40
C ALA A 444 -16.06 2.83 -13.96
N ASN A 445 -16.18 4.12 -13.62
CA ASN A 445 -15.08 4.85 -12.98
C ASN A 445 -15.00 4.44 -11.50
N SER A 446 -14.09 3.51 -11.22
CA SER A 446 -13.96 2.90 -9.90
C SER A 446 -13.38 3.87 -8.87
N PHE A 447 -12.44 4.74 -9.28
CA PHE A 447 -11.83 5.73 -8.38
C PHE A 447 -12.85 6.75 -7.87
N THR A 448 -13.68 7.30 -8.76
CA THR A 448 -14.74 8.25 -8.39
C THR A 448 -15.81 7.57 -7.53
N SER A 449 -16.16 6.33 -7.87
CA SER A 449 -17.16 5.56 -7.12
C SER A 449 -16.72 5.27 -5.68
N LEU A 450 -15.46 4.91 -5.50
CA LEU A 450 -14.84 4.70 -4.19
C LEU A 450 -14.75 6.01 -3.39
N LEU A 451 -14.41 7.13 -4.03
CA LEU A 451 -14.39 8.45 -3.40
C LEU A 451 -15.79 8.84 -2.87
N TYR A 452 -16.83 8.72 -3.68
CA TYR A 452 -18.19 9.06 -3.26
C TYR A 452 -18.71 8.16 -2.15
N GLY A 453 -18.43 6.85 -2.24
CA GLY A 453 -18.84 5.91 -1.21
C GLY A 453 -18.13 6.14 0.13
N SER A 454 -16.82 6.39 0.12
CA SER A 454 -16.04 6.69 1.33
C SER A 454 -16.48 8.02 1.97
N PHE A 455 -16.66 9.07 1.17
CA PHE A 455 -17.17 10.36 1.65
C PHE A 455 -18.59 10.23 2.23
N GLY A 456 -19.50 9.53 1.53
CA GLY A 456 -20.86 9.32 2.00
C GLY A 456 -20.93 8.55 3.33
N GLY A 457 -20.03 7.57 3.54
CA GLY A 457 -19.86 6.89 4.81
C GLY A 457 -19.47 7.83 5.95
N VAL A 458 -18.48 8.70 5.71
CA VAL A 458 -18.07 9.75 6.66
C VAL A 458 -19.24 10.68 6.98
N VAL A 459 -20.00 11.13 5.98
CA VAL A 459 -21.15 12.02 6.19
C VAL A 459 -22.21 11.37 7.07
N VAL A 460 -22.58 10.11 6.79
CA VAL A 460 -23.53 9.36 7.62
C VAL A 460 -22.98 9.16 9.03
N CYS A 461 -21.69 8.84 9.16
CA CYS A 461 -21.00 8.74 10.45
C CYS A 461 -21.10 10.04 11.26
N PHE A 462 -20.82 11.19 10.64
CA PHE A 462 -20.95 12.51 11.25
C PHE A 462 -22.38 12.80 11.70
N ILE A 463 -23.35 12.61 10.81
CA ILE A 463 -24.76 12.87 11.10
C ILE A 463 -25.25 11.98 12.25
N MET A 464 -24.94 10.68 12.20
CA MET A 464 -25.33 9.73 13.24
C MET A 464 -24.75 10.12 14.60
N PHE A 465 -23.46 10.45 14.68
CA PHE A 465 -22.81 10.68 15.98
C PHE A 465 -23.15 12.05 16.59
N LEU A 466 -23.53 13.03 15.76
CA LEU A 466 -24.06 14.32 16.22
C LEU A 466 -25.51 14.22 16.70
N LEU A 467 -26.34 13.41 16.03
CA LEU A 467 -27.76 13.27 16.37
C LEU A 467 -27.99 12.29 17.52
N GLN A 468 -27.22 11.20 17.60
CA GLN A 468 -27.32 10.26 18.72
C GLN A 468 -26.83 10.92 20.01
N HIS A 469 -27.64 10.83 21.06
CA HIS A 469 -27.25 11.32 22.38
C HIS A 469 -27.01 10.15 23.34
N LYS A 470 -26.04 10.31 24.24
CA LYS A 470 -25.67 9.35 25.28
C LYS A 470 -25.92 9.92 26.68
N TYR A 471 -26.28 9.01 27.58
CA TYR A 471 -26.38 9.26 29.01
C TYR A 471 -26.19 7.95 29.79
N ASN A 472 -25.20 7.89 30.68
CA ASN A 472 -24.87 6.72 31.52
C ASN A 472 -24.69 5.42 30.70
N GLY A 473 -23.88 5.46 29.64
CA GLY A 473 -23.57 4.29 28.81
C GLY A 473 -24.72 3.78 27.93
N LYS A 474 -25.82 4.54 27.81
CA LYS A 474 -26.99 4.20 26.97
C LYS A 474 -27.27 5.30 25.96
N ILE A 475 -27.75 4.89 24.78
CA ILE A 475 -28.30 5.82 23.79
C ILE A 475 -29.66 6.30 24.27
N VAL A 476 -29.84 7.62 24.32
CA VAL A 476 -31.07 8.29 24.71
C VAL A 476 -31.50 9.28 23.62
N PRO A 477 -32.81 9.59 23.52
CA PRO A 477 -33.28 10.65 22.64
C PRO A 477 -32.62 12.00 22.97
N PRO A 478 -32.47 12.90 21.99
CA PRO A 478 -31.83 14.19 22.23
C PRO A 478 -32.60 15.04 23.24
N SER A 479 -31.87 15.70 24.15
CA SER A 479 -32.49 16.56 25.18
C SER A 479 -33.30 17.73 24.63
N TRP A 480 -33.07 18.12 23.37
CA TRP A 480 -33.82 19.19 22.69
C TRP A 480 -35.16 18.73 22.10
N MET A 481 -35.43 17.41 22.09
CA MET A 481 -36.73 16.82 21.75
C MET A 481 -37.42 16.24 23.00
N PRO A 482 -37.95 17.08 23.92
CA PRO A 482 -38.54 16.62 25.17
C PRO A 482 -39.83 15.81 24.98
N CYS A 483 -40.41 15.82 23.77
CA CYS A 483 -41.60 15.05 23.42
C CYS A 483 -41.31 13.55 23.20
N LEU A 484 -40.04 13.13 23.09
CA LEU A 484 -39.68 11.73 22.89
C LEU A 484 -39.61 10.96 24.22
N PRO A 485 -40.23 9.76 24.32
CA PRO A 485 -40.12 8.92 25.51
C PRO A 485 -38.65 8.58 25.82
N GLY A 486 -38.20 8.92 27.02
CA GLY A 486 -36.82 8.64 27.48
C GLY A 486 -35.81 9.76 27.27
N ALA A 487 -36.21 10.96 26.80
CA ALA A 487 -35.34 12.13 26.74
C ALA A 487 -34.87 12.54 28.15
N VAL A 488 -33.56 12.59 28.37
CA VAL A 488 -32.95 12.94 29.66
C VAL A 488 -32.31 14.32 29.59
N LYS A 489 -32.63 15.20 30.54
CA LYS A 489 -31.96 16.50 30.68
C LYS A 489 -30.47 16.27 31.00
N GLY A 490 -29.59 16.79 30.16
CA GLY A 490 -28.13 16.60 30.28
C GLY A 490 -27.55 15.49 29.41
N SER A 491 -28.36 14.87 28.53
CA SER A 491 -27.83 14.00 27.47
C SER A 491 -26.85 14.78 26.59
N LYS A 492 -25.70 14.19 26.27
CA LYS A 492 -24.70 14.79 25.38
C LYS A 492 -24.73 14.07 24.03
N PRO A 493 -24.36 14.69 22.91
CA PRO A 493 -24.16 13.94 21.67
C PRO A 493 -23.11 12.84 21.89
N LEU A 494 -23.20 11.76 21.12
CA LEU A 494 -22.26 10.64 21.18
C LEU A 494 -20.83 11.14 20.99
N MET A 495 -20.66 12.02 20.00
CA MET A 495 -19.47 12.83 19.76
C MET A 495 -19.88 14.24 19.35
N THR A 496 -19.20 15.26 19.87
CA THR A 496 -19.38 16.65 19.43
C THR A 496 -18.75 16.89 18.06
N TRP A 497 -19.12 17.99 17.39
CA TRP A 497 -18.51 18.39 16.12
C TRP A 497 -16.98 18.41 16.18
N HIS A 498 -16.41 19.04 17.21
CA HIS A 498 -14.96 19.09 17.41
C HIS A 498 -14.35 17.71 17.66
N GLN A 499 -15.05 16.83 18.39
CA GLN A 499 -14.59 15.46 18.58
C GLN A 499 -14.60 14.70 17.25
N CYS A 500 -15.66 14.79 16.45
CA CYS A 500 -15.70 14.16 15.12
C CYS A 500 -14.52 14.62 14.25
N GLN A 501 -14.25 15.93 14.19
CA GLN A 501 -13.09 16.47 13.46
C GLN A 501 -11.76 15.97 14.00
N HIS A 502 -11.57 15.98 15.33
CA HIS A 502 -10.35 15.51 15.98
C HIS A 502 -10.08 14.04 15.64
N TRP A 503 -11.06 13.16 15.85
CA TRP A 503 -10.89 11.73 15.61
C TRP A 503 -10.78 11.39 14.13
N PHE A 504 -11.46 12.14 13.25
CA PHE A 504 -11.23 12.04 11.80
C PHE A 504 -9.77 12.32 11.44
N VAL A 505 -9.21 13.42 11.94
CA VAL A 505 -7.82 13.80 11.69
C VAL A 505 -6.83 12.80 12.30
N GLU A 506 -7.10 12.29 13.50
CA GLU A 506 -6.27 11.22 14.10
C GLU A 506 -6.27 9.95 13.23
N GLY A 507 -7.42 9.60 12.64
CA GLY A 507 -7.48 8.50 11.66
C GLY A 507 -6.61 8.79 10.43
N VAL A 508 -6.74 9.99 9.85
CA VAL A 508 -5.91 10.41 8.71
C VAL A 508 -4.41 10.36 9.03
N LYS A 509 -4.00 10.80 10.22
CA LYS A 509 -2.60 10.73 10.68
C LYS A 509 -2.10 9.29 10.75
N GLY A 510 -2.95 8.35 11.21
CA GLY A 510 -2.62 6.93 11.27
C GLY A 510 -2.25 6.31 9.92
N LEU A 511 -2.75 6.86 8.81
CA LEU A 511 -2.48 6.36 7.46
C LEU A 511 -1.37 7.14 6.72
N MET A 512 -0.77 8.17 7.33
CA MET A 512 0.14 9.07 6.63
C MET A 512 1.36 8.35 6.03
N GLY A 513 1.92 7.36 6.74
CA GLY A 513 3.05 6.57 6.24
C GLY A 513 2.73 5.82 4.94
N ALA A 514 1.54 5.21 4.86
CA ALA A 514 1.10 4.48 3.67
C ALA A 514 0.88 5.41 2.47
N VAL A 515 0.33 6.61 2.70
CA VAL A 515 0.15 7.63 1.65
C VAL A 515 1.50 8.13 1.13
N LEU A 516 2.50 8.30 1.99
CA LEU A 516 3.85 8.70 1.55
C LEU A 516 4.51 7.62 0.69
N VAL A 517 4.36 6.34 1.06
CA VAL A 517 4.84 5.22 0.22
C VAL A 517 4.17 5.25 -1.14
N LEU A 518 2.84 5.48 -1.20
CA LEU A 518 2.09 5.57 -2.45
C LEU A 518 2.57 6.71 -3.37
N ILE A 519 2.81 7.90 -2.82
CA ILE A 519 3.35 9.04 -3.60
C ILE A 519 4.73 8.69 -4.17
N LEU A 520 5.62 8.11 -3.36
CA LEU A 520 6.96 7.69 -3.81
C LEU A 520 6.90 6.51 -4.80
N ALA A 521 5.88 5.66 -4.72
CA ALA A 521 5.64 4.58 -5.65
C ALA A 521 5.31 5.08 -7.05
N TRP A 522 4.37 6.02 -7.16
CA TRP A 522 4.07 6.66 -8.44
C TRP A 522 5.29 7.43 -8.96
N SER A 523 5.99 8.14 -8.07
CA SER A 523 7.21 8.86 -8.42
C SER A 523 8.30 7.97 -9.02
N ILE A 524 8.53 6.77 -8.46
CA ILE A 524 9.53 5.83 -9.01
C ILE A 524 9.07 5.20 -10.32
N GLY A 525 7.78 4.95 -10.50
CA GLY A 525 7.19 4.51 -11.77
C GLY A 525 7.49 5.50 -12.89
N ILE A 526 7.11 6.77 -12.71
CA ILE A 526 7.37 7.87 -13.64
C ILE A 526 8.87 8.03 -13.91
N ALA A 527 9.71 7.91 -12.88
CA ALA A 527 11.15 8.03 -13.04
C ALA A 527 11.77 6.84 -13.81
N MET A 528 11.25 5.63 -13.63
CA MET A 528 11.68 4.43 -14.36
C MET A 528 11.25 4.44 -15.82
N GLU A 529 10.06 4.97 -16.10
CA GLU A 529 9.55 5.24 -17.45
C GLU A 529 10.43 6.26 -18.17
N ALA A 530 10.76 7.38 -17.51
CA ALA A 530 11.71 8.37 -18.04
C ALA A 530 13.08 7.77 -18.37
N CYS A 531 13.51 6.71 -17.67
CA CYS A 531 14.76 5.99 -17.95
C CYS A 531 14.66 4.95 -19.08
N GLY A 532 13.47 4.64 -19.61
CA GLY A 532 13.26 3.55 -20.56
C GLY A 532 13.48 2.15 -19.95
N THR A 533 13.30 2.01 -18.63
CA THR A 533 13.64 0.77 -17.89
C THR A 533 12.79 -0.41 -18.34
N GLY A 534 11.49 -0.20 -18.57
CA GLY A 534 10.56 -1.23 -19.03
C GLY A 534 10.97 -1.80 -20.39
N ILE A 535 11.27 -0.92 -21.35
CA ILE A 535 11.67 -1.28 -22.71
C ILE A 535 13.01 -2.05 -22.69
N TYR A 536 13.96 -1.63 -21.86
CA TYR A 536 15.22 -2.37 -21.69
C TYR A 536 15.01 -3.80 -21.20
N ILE A 537 14.25 -3.96 -20.11
CA ILE A 537 14.02 -5.26 -19.49
C ILE A 537 13.26 -6.16 -20.48
N ALA A 538 12.32 -5.58 -21.21
CA ALA A 538 11.54 -6.28 -22.22
C ALA A 538 12.43 -6.95 -23.27
N GLU A 539 13.31 -6.18 -23.90
CA GLU A 539 14.20 -6.71 -24.93
C GLU A 539 15.30 -7.60 -24.33
N ALA A 540 15.81 -7.27 -23.13
CA ALA A 540 16.83 -8.07 -22.47
C ALA A 540 16.36 -9.50 -22.14
N LEU A 541 15.07 -9.69 -21.84
CA LEU A 541 14.48 -10.97 -21.44
C LEU A 541 13.76 -11.71 -22.57
N LYS A 542 13.48 -11.04 -23.68
CA LYS A 542 12.82 -11.62 -24.87
C LYS A 542 13.47 -12.93 -25.29
N GLY A 543 12.70 -14.01 -25.25
CA GLY A 543 13.14 -15.36 -25.62
C GLY A 543 14.14 -16.05 -24.67
N LYS A 544 14.46 -15.45 -23.51
CA LYS A 544 15.44 -16.01 -22.53
C LYS A 544 14.82 -16.59 -21.27
N VAL A 545 13.61 -16.17 -20.91
CA VAL A 545 12.89 -16.63 -19.72
C VAL A 545 11.56 -17.22 -20.15
N ASP A 546 11.21 -18.38 -19.59
CA ASP A 546 9.89 -18.97 -19.79
C ASP A 546 8.83 -18.07 -19.12
N PRO A 547 7.85 -17.53 -19.87
CA PRO A 547 6.87 -16.59 -19.32
C PRO A 547 6.02 -17.20 -18.19
N GLY A 548 5.82 -18.52 -18.21
CA GLY A 548 5.09 -19.24 -17.15
C GLY A 548 5.84 -19.30 -15.82
N SER A 549 7.15 -19.09 -15.80
CA SER A 549 7.97 -19.06 -14.57
C SER A 549 8.00 -17.70 -13.87
N ILE A 550 7.65 -16.62 -14.58
CA ILE A 550 7.70 -15.24 -14.05
C ILE A 550 6.79 -15.03 -12.82
N PRO A 551 5.55 -15.55 -12.77
CA PRO A 551 4.71 -15.38 -11.58
C PRO A 551 5.33 -15.97 -10.31
N VAL A 552 5.90 -17.19 -10.36
CA VAL A 552 6.50 -17.80 -9.16
C VAL A 552 7.79 -17.09 -8.73
N ILE A 553 8.60 -16.63 -9.68
CA ILE A 553 9.80 -15.82 -9.39
C ILE A 553 9.38 -14.52 -8.71
N THR A 554 8.37 -13.84 -9.26
CA THR A 554 7.81 -12.60 -8.73
C THR A 554 7.25 -12.79 -7.32
N PHE A 555 6.53 -13.88 -7.07
CA PHE A 555 6.04 -14.22 -5.72
C PHE A 555 7.19 -14.38 -4.71
N ILE A 556 8.25 -15.09 -5.09
CA ILE A 556 9.43 -15.31 -4.21
C ILE A 556 10.15 -13.99 -3.94
N LEU A 557 10.34 -13.15 -4.96
CA LEU A 557 10.96 -11.83 -4.79
C LEU A 557 10.11 -10.93 -3.88
N ALA A 558 8.79 -10.88 -4.10
CA ALA A 558 7.86 -10.14 -3.25
C ALA A 558 7.91 -10.62 -1.80
N ALA A 559 7.90 -11.94 -1.59
CA ALA A 559 8.04 -12.56 -0.28
C ALA A 559 9.33 -12.14 0.44
N LEU A 560 10.47 -12.16 -0.25
CA LEU A 560 11.77 -11.82 0.32
C LEU A 560 11.90 -10.32 0.61
N ILE A 561 11.46 -9.46 -0.31
CA ILE A 561 11.49 -8.00 -0.14
C ILE A 561 10.59 -7.60 1.02
N SER A 562 9.35 -8.10 1.05
CA SER A 562 8.43 -7.74 2.13
C SER A 562 8.86 -8.30 3.49
N PHE A 563 9.49 -9.48 3.52
CA PHE A 563 10.04 -10.03 4.76
C PHE A 563 11.15 -9.12 5.33
N ALA A 564 11.99 -8.56 4.46
CA ALA A 564 13.10 -7.70 4.86
C ALA A 564 12.68 -6.27 5.22
N THR A 565 11.64 -5.75 4.57
CA THR A 565 11.16 -4.38 4.75
C THR A 565 10.04 -4.25 5.79
N GLY A 566 9.29 -5.32 6.02
CA GLY A 566 8.13 -5.31 6.89
C GLY A 566 6.95 -4.52 6.37
N THR A 567 6.85 -4.28 5.06
CA THR A 567 5.69 -3.61 4.48
C THR A 567 5.21 -4.29 3.21
N SER A 568 3.90 -4.54 3.18
CA SER A 568 3.21 -5.03 1.99
C SER A 568 3.16 -3.95 0.90
N TRP A 569 2.70 -2.75 1.26
CA TRP A 569 2.47 -1.65 0.31
C TRP A 569 3.77 -1.25 -0.39
N GLY A 570 4.84 -1.08 0.39
CA GLY A 570 6.15 -0.75 -0.15
C GLY A 570 6.69 -1.79 -1.13
N THR A 571 6.45 -3.07 -0.87
CA THR A 571 6.89 -4.16 -1.75
C THR A 571 6.13 -4.17 -3.06
N MET A 572 4.82 -3.94 -3.03
CA MET A 572 3.98 -3.84 -4.22
C MET A 572 4.44 -2.67 -5.09
N SER A 573 4.64 -1.49 -4.48
CA SER A 573 5.15 -0.29 -5.15
C SER A 573 6.48 -0.50 -5.87
N ILE A 574 7.39 -1.30 -5.30
CA ILE A 574 8.68 -1.61 -5.93
C ILE A 574 8.52 -2.58 -7.10
N LEU A 575 7.64 -3.58 -6.98
CA LEU A 575 7.57 -4.68 -7.95
C LEU A 575 6.63 -4.44 -9.13
N PHE A 576 5.56 -3.65 -8.99
CA PHE A 576 4.64 -3.39 -10.11
C PHE A 576 5.34 -2.80 -11.34
N PRO A 577 6.14 -1.72 -11.22
CA PRO A 577 6.85 -1.12 -12.36
C PRO A 577 7.92 -2.03 -12.99
N ILE A 578 8.22 -3.19 -12.39
CA ILE A 578 9.24 -4.13 -12.86
C ILE A 578 8.57 -5.37 -13.44
N ALA A 579 7.77 -6.07 -12.63
CA ALA A 579 7.25 -7.39 -12.94
C ALA A 579 6.14 -7.34 -14.00
N VAL A 580 5.32 -6.28 -14.03
CA VAL A 580 4.27 -6.13 -15.05
C VAL A 580 4.88 -5.92 -16.44
N PRO A 581 5.77 -4.92 -16.67
CA PRO A 581 6.45 -4.78 -17.96
C PRO A 581 7.26 -6.03 -18.35
N THR A 582 7.91 -6.67 -17.37
CA THR A 582 8.65 -7.93 -17.61
C THR A 582 7.75 -9.05 -18.12
N GLN A 583 6.58 -9.25 -17.49
CA GLN A 583 5.62 -10.27 -17.88
C GLN A 583 5.05 -9.98 -19.26
N PHE A 584 4.69 -8.71 -19.50
CA PHE A 584 4.17 -8.27 -20.79
C PHE A 584 5.16 -8.55 -21.91
N ALA A 585 6.44 -8.24 -21.71
CA ALA A 585 7.47 -8.49 -22.71
C ALA A 585 7.74 -9.97 -22.98
N ALA A 586 7.66 -10.79 -21.93
CA ALA A 586 7.91 -12.23 -22.06
C ALA A 586 6.76 -12.96 -22.76
N ALA A 587 5.52 -12.59 -22.48
CA ALA A 587 4.33 -13.11 -23.15
C ALA A 587 3.37 -11.95 -23.48
N PRO A 588 3.61 -11.22 -24.59
CA PRO A 588 2.74 -10.15 -25.02
C PRO A 588 1.32 -10.68 -25.21
N TYR A 589 0.34 -9.89 -24.78
CA TYR A 589 -1.08 -10.20 -24.94
C TYR A 589 -1.59 -11.46 -24.22
N ASN A 590 -0.81 -12.06 -23.31
CA ASN A 590 -1.30 -13.08 -22.38
C ASN A 590 -1.84 -12.50 -21.05
N GLU A 591 -3.12 -12.14 -21.03
CA GLU A 591 -3.79 -11.54 -19.86
C GLU A 591 -3.84 -12.49 -18.64
N THR A 592 -3.88 -13.81 -18.87
CA THR A 592 -3.93 -14.81 -17.79
C THR A 592 -2.62 -14.81 -17.00
N LEU A 593 -1.47 -14.83 -17.69
CA LEU A 593 -0.16 -14.72 -17.04
C LEU A 593 0.05 -13.35 -16.41
N MET A 594 -0.48 -12.28 -17.02
CA MET A 594 -0.45 -10.95 -16.42
C MET A 594 -1.17 -10.90 -15.07
N SER A 595 -2.44 -11.32 -15.05
CA SER A 595 -3.25 -11.39 -13.83
C SER A 595 -2.60 -12.27 -12.76
N LEU A 596 -1.96 -13.36 -13.17
CA LEU A 596 -1.24 -14.27 -12.27
C LEU A 596 0.02 -13.61 -11.67
N THR A 597 0.77 -12.85 -12.47
CA THR A 597 1.94 -12.07 -12.00
C THR A 597 1.53 -10.95 -11.06
N ILE A 598 0.47 -10.20 -11.35
CA ILE A 598 -0.10 -9.19 -10.44
C ILE A 598 -0.51 -9.85 -9.11
N SER A 599 -1.20 -11.00 -9.18
CA SER A 599 -1.56 -11.78 -8.00
C SER A 599 -0.35 -12.23 -7.18
N ALA A 600 0.74 -12.62 -7.87
CA ALA A 600 2.00 -13.05 -7.26
C ALA A 600 2.69 -11.93 -6.48
N ILE A 601 2.74 -10.71 -7.03
CA ILE A 601 3.25 -9.52 -6.33
C ILE A 601 2.47 -9.33 -5.04
N LEU A 602 1.15 -9.29 -5.16
CA LEU A 602 0.26 -8.91 -4.07
C LEU A 602 0.24 -9.98 -2.96
N GLY A 603 0.18 -11.26 -3.34
CA GLY A 603 0.23 -12.37 -2.40
C GLY A 603 1.59 -12.55 -1.72
N GLY A 604 2.69 -12.34 -2.44
CA GLY A 604 4.05 -12.44 -1.89
C GLY A 604 4.36 -11.32 -0.91
N ALA A 605 3.90 -10.10 -1.20
CA ALA A 605 4.00 -8.97 -0.29
C ALA A 605 3.33 -9.27 1.07
N ILE A 606 2.13 -9.85 1.08
CA ILE A 606 1.43 -10.17 2.32
C ILE A 606 2.16 -11.28 3.11
N PHE A 607 2.83 -12.22 2.44
CA PHE A 607 3.61 -13.24 3.15
C PHE A 607 4.76 -12.65 3.95
N GLY A 608 5.53 -11.75 3.34
CA GLY A 608 6.67 -11.14 4.00
C GLY A 608 6.24 -10.31 5.21
N ASP A 609 5.21 -9.48 5.05
CA ASP A 609 4.58 -8.69 6.11
C ASP A 609 4.08 -9.57 7.28
N HIS A 610 3.42 -10.69 6.96
CA HIS A 610 2.90 -11.62 7.96
C HIS A 610 4.00 -12.26 8.84
N THR A 611 5.24 -12.38 8.33
CA THR A 611 6.28 -13.20 8.95
C THR A 611 7.45 -12.43 9.56
N THR A 612 7.48 -11.12 9.40
CA THR A 612 8.58 -10.27 9.87
C THR A 612 8.32 -9.61 11.22
N LEU A 613 9.39 -9.28 11.95
CA LEU A 613 9.33 -8.67 13.30
C LEU A 613 9.14 -7.15 13.27
N ILE A 614 9.33 -6.52 12.12
CA ILE A 614 9.31 -5.07 11.96
C ILE A 614 8.02 -4.56 11.31
N SER A 615 7.14 -5.47 10.89
CA SER A 615 5.88 -5.11 10.26
C SER A 615 4.92 -4.45 11.25
N ASP A 616 4.28 -3.37 10.81
CA ASP A 616 3.29 -2.62 11.59
C ASP A 616 2.07 -3.48 11.91
N THR A 617 1.56 -4.26 10.96
CA THR A 617 0.42 -5.18 11.17
C THR A 617 0.77 -6.28 12.17
N CYS A 618 2.01 -6.78 12.13
CA CYS A 618 2.53 -7.74 13.10
C CYS A 618 2.64 -7.11 14.50
N ILE A 619 3.20 -5.91 14.60
CA ILE A 619 3.35 -5.16 15.87
C ILE A 619 1.98 -4.88 16.49
N LEU A 620 1.04 -4.34 15.71
CA LEU A 620 -0.31 -4.01 16.18
C LEU A 620 -1.09 -5.24 16.62
N SER A 621 -1.00 -6.34 15.86
CA SER A 621 -1.61 -7.64 16.24
C SER A 621 -1.07 -8.16 17.58
N CYS A 622 0.24 -8.02 17.80
CA CYS A 622 0.90 -8.41 19.05
C CYS A 622 0.49 -7.53 20.23
N LEU A 623 0.51 -6.20 20.04
CA LEU A 623 0.11 -5.22 21.04
C LEU A 623 -1.34 -5.44 21.48
N ALA A 624 -2.26 -5.55 20.53
CA ALA A 624 -3.68 -5.78 20.79
C ALA A 624 -3.91 -7.08 21.58
N SER A 625 -3.19 -8.13 21.21
CA SER A 625 -3.30 -9.45 21.83
C SER A 625 -2.50 -9.60 23.13
N LYS A 626 -1.68 -8.60 23.50
CA LYS A 626 -0.67 -8.69 24.58
C LYS A 626 0.28 -9.89 24.41
N CYS A 627 0.71 -10.13 23.17
CA CYS A 627 1.70 -11.14 22.84
C CYS A 627 3.08 -10.48 22.65
N ASP A 628 4.14 -11.15 23.10
CA ASP A 628 5.49 -10.78 22.69
C ASP A 628 5.66 -11.06 21.20
N ILE A 629 6.14 -10.06 20.46
CA ILE A 629 6.28 -10.12 19.01
C ILE A 629 7.20 -11.24 18.53
N ARG A 630 8.25 -11.55 19.30
CA ARG A 630 9.17 -12.65 18.97
C ARG A 630 8.45 -13.97 19.08
N HIS A 631 7.65 -14.18 20.12
CA HIS A 631 6.85 -15.39 20.30
C HIS A 631 5.77 -15.55 19.23
N HIS A 632 5.14 -14.44 18.82
CA HIS A 632 4.17 -14.44 17.73
C HIS A 632 4.82 -14.86 16.41
N VAL A 633 5.87 -14.16 15.94
CA VAL A 633 6.61 -14.54 14.71
C VAL A 633 7.11 -15.97 14.80
N LYS A 634 7.61 -16.36 15.96
CA LYS A 634 8.12 -17.71 16.25
C LYS A 634 7.08 -18.81 16.05
N THR A 635 5.84 -18.55 16.42
CA THR A 635 4.76 -19.53 16.38
C THR A 635 4.04 -19.54 15.03
N GLN A 636 3.88 -18.40 14.37
CA GLN A 636 3.21 -18.29 13.07
C GLN A 636 4.09 -18.69 11.88
N PHE A 637 5.42 -18.49 11.95
CA PHE A 637 6.32 -18.66 10.80
C PHE A 637 6.20 -20.03 10.10
N PRO A 638 6.15 -21.18 10.81
CA PRO A 638 5.99 -22.48 10.14
C PRO A 638 4.69 -22.61 9.36
N TYR A 639 3.63 -21.94 9.82
CA TYR A 639 2.30 -22.00 9.22
C TYR A 639 2.24 -21.14 7.96
N ALA A 640 2.75 -19.91 8.05
CA ALA A 640 2.88 -19.01 6.91
C ALA A 640 3.80 -19.60 5.84
N LEU A 641 4.93 -20.19 6.23
CA LEU A 641 5.87 -20.83 5.29
C LEU A 641 5.23 -22.01 4.55
N LEU A 642 4.45 -22.85 5.24
CA LEU A 642 3.70 -23.93 4.59
C LEU A 642 2.75 -23.38 3.51
N CYS A 643 1.98 -22.34 3.86
CA CYS A 643 1.05 -21.71 2.92
C CYS A 643 1.79 -21.07 1.73
N ALA A 644 2.92 -20.41 1.98
CA ALA A 644 3.73 -19.77 0.93
C ALA A 644 4.39 -20.80 0.00
N LEU A 645 4.92 -21.90 0.54
CA LEU A 645 5.47 -22.99 -0.29
C LEU A 645 4.39 -23.65 -1.14
N CYS A 646 3.18 -23.84 -0.60
CA CYS A 646 2.06 -24.34 -1.39
C CYS A 646 1.61 -23.33 -2.45
N ALA A 647 1.56 -22.03 -2.12
CA ALA A 647 1.28 -20.97 -3.07
C ALA A 647 2.28 -20.95 -4.22
N ALA A 648 3.58 -21.09 -3.94
CA ALA A 648 4.62 -21.14 -4.96
C ALA A 648 4.58 -22.42 -5.80
N LEU A 649 4.59 -23.59 -5.16
CA LEU A 649 4.82 -24.89 -5.83
C LEU A 649 3.56 -25.53 -6.42
N VAL A 650 2.39 -25.25 -5.84
CA VAL A 650 1.10 -25.86 -6.22
C VAL A 650 0.13 -24.82 -6.79
N GLY A 651 0.33 -23.54 -6.48
CA GLY A 651 -0.39 -22.42 -7.08
C GLY A 651 0.36 -21.87 -8.30
N TYR A 652 1.26 -20.91 -8.09
CA TYR A 652 1.86 -20.11 -9.16
C TYR A 652 2.66 -20.92 -10.19
N LEU A 653 3.48 -21.89 -9.77
CA LEU A 653 4.32 -22.66 -10.69
C LEU A 653 3.48 -23.48 -11.71
N PRO A 654 2.54 -24.35 -11.29
CA PRO A 654 1.73 -25.12 -12.26
C PRO A 654 0.75 -24.23 -13.02
N THR A 655 0.12 -23.23 -12.40
CA THR A 655 -0.77 -22.29 -13.12
C THR A 655 0.00 -21.47 -14.15
N GLY A 656 1.24 -21.08 -13.86
CA GLY A 656 2.09 -20.36 -14.81
C GLY A 656 2.58 -21.24 -15.95
N LEU A 657 3.13 -22.43 -15.65
CA LEU A 657 3.67 -23.34 -16.68
C LEU A 657 2.58 -23.99 -17.55
N ALA A 658 1.39 -24.20 -17.00
CA ALA A 658 0.28 -24.88 -17.66
C ALA A 658 -0.94 -23.97 -17.84
N TRP A 659 -0.73 -22.66 -18.02
CA TRP A 659 -1.79 -21.63 -18.04
C TRP A 659 -2.95 -21.91 -19.01
N GLU A 660 -2.72 -22.61 -20.13
CA GLU A 660 -3.78 -23.01 -21.07
C GLU A 660 -4.71 -24.13 -20.55
N THR A 661 -4.19 -25.01 -19.69
CA THR A 661 -4.90 -26.22 -19.24
C THR A 661 -5.24 -26.21 -17.75
N PHE A 662 -4.54 -25.38 -16.98
CA PHE A 662 -4.65 -25.28 -15.53
C PHE A 662 -5.09 -23.84 -15.15
N PRO A 663 -6.40 -23.58 -15.11
CA PRO A 663 -6.92 -22.24 -14.87
C PRO A 663 -6.69 -21.80 -13.42
N ASN A 664 -6.70 -20.48 -13.18
CA ASN A 664 -6.39 -19.89 -11.87
C ASN A 664 -7.16 -20.51 -10.69
N TYR A 665 -8.46 -20.80 -10.87
CA TYR A 665 -9.30 -21.43 -9.84
C TYR A 665 -8.90 -22.87 -9.54
N ALA A 666 -8.32 -23.61 -10.50
CA ALA A 666 -7.80 -24.95 -10.26
C ALA A 666 -6.62 -24.91 -9.29
N GLY A 667 -5.71 -23.93 -9.46
CA GLY A 667 -4.61 -23.70 -8.51
C GLY A 667 -5.09 -23.38 -7.10
N LEU A 668 -6.19 -22.63 -6.97
CA LEU A 668 -6.81 -22.34 -5.69
C LEU A 668 -7.36 -23.60 -5.02
N LEU A 669 -8.14 -24.39 -5.75
CA LEU A 669 -8.79 -25.59 -5.22
C LEU A 669 -7.77 -26.69 -4.88
N VAL A 670 -6.84 -26.96 -5.79
CA VAL A 670 -5.80 -27.99 -5.60
C VAL A 670 -4.82 -27.55 -4.51
N GLY A 671 -4.32 -26.31 -4.56
CA GLY A 671 -3.41 -25.79 -3.54
C GLY A 671 -4.06 -25.70 -2.17
N GLY A 672 -5.32 -25.25 -2.09
CA GLY A 672 -6.10 -25.23 -0.85
C GLY A 672 -6.30 -26.63 -0.27
N ALA A 673 -6.65 -27.61 -1.09
CA ALA A 673 -6.77 -29.01 -0.68
C ALA A 673 -5.44 -29.58 -0.18
N VAL A 674 -4.32 -29.26 -0.85
CA VAL A 674 -2.97 -29.69 -0.44
C VAL A 674 -2.56 -29.06 0.89
N VAL A 675 -2.78 -27.76 1.08
CA VAL A 675 -2.52 -27.06 2.35
C VAL A 675 -3.31 -27.69 3.50
N VAL A 676 -4.60 -27.95 3.28
CA VAL A 676 -5.46 -28.61 4.28
C VAL A 676 -4.99 -30.04 4.54
N LEU A 677 -4.67 -30.82 3.51
CA LEU A 677 -4.21 -32.19 3.65
C LEU A 677 -2.91 -32.27 4.45
N ILE A 678 -1.90 -31.48 4.06
CA ILE A 678 -0.61 -31.40 4.76
C ILE A 678 -0.84 -30.92 6.20
N GLY A 679 -1.69 -29.91 6.39
CA GLY A 679 -2.11 -29.41 7.70
C GLY A 679 -2.70 -30.50 8.59
N VAL A 680 -3.63 -31.29 8.10
CA VAL A 680 -4.26 -32.41 8.84
C VAL A 680 -3.25 -33.51 9.17
N LEU A 681 -2.35 -33.82 8.25
CA LEU A 681 -1.34 -34.88 8.42
C LEU A 681 -0.29 -34.51 9.47
N ILE A 682 0.14 -33.25 9.50
CA ILE A 682 1.20 -32.78 10.39
C ILE A 682 0.65 -32.37 11.77
N SER A 683 -0.53 -31.73 11.80
CA SER A 683 -1.11 -31.20 13.04
C SER A 683 -1.58 -32.31 13.98
N VAL A 684 -1.51 -32.06 15.28
CA VAL A 684 -1.98 -32.99 16.32
C VAL A 684 -3.07 -32.30 17.15
N PRO A 685 -4.13 -33.01 17.57
CA PRO A 685 -5.13 -32.44 18.48
C PRO A 685 -4.47 -31.85 19.72
N VAL A 686 -4.83 -30.62 20.08
CA VAL A 686 -4.18 -29.89 21.19
C VAL A 686 -4.35 -30.66 22.50
N SER A 687 -5.51 -31.30 22.71
CA SER A 687 -5.84 -32.13 23.87
C SER A 687 -5.06 -33.45 23.98
N SER A 688 -4.38 -33.88 22.92
CA SER A 688 -3.59 -35.10 22.92
C SER A 688 -2.25 -34.90 23.63
N THR A 689 -1.71 -35.95 24.25
CA THR A 689 -0.34 -35.98 24.80
C THR A 689 0.72 -36.34 23.77
N LYS A 690 0.31 -36.71 22.54
CA LYS A 690 1.24 -37.07 21.46
C LYS A 690 2.12 -35.88 21.08
N LEU A 691 3.43 -36.11 21.01
CA LEU A 691 4.35 -35.16 20.37
C LEU A 691 4.08 -35.17 18.86
N ASP A 692 4.06 -33.99 18.26
CA ASP A 692 4.01 -33.86 16.81
C ASP A 692 5.33 -34.34 16.18
N PRO A 693 5.31 -34.94 14.99
CA PRO A 693 6.51 -35.49 14.35
C PRO A 693 7.61 -34.44 14.13
N LEU A 694 7.20 -33.18 13.97
CA LEU A 694 8.09 -32.07 13.59
C LEU A 694 8.65 -31.32 14.79
N SER A 695 8.05 -31.35 15.98
CA SER A 695 8.69 -30.80 17.18
C SER A 695 9.93 -31.57 17.62
N ILE A 696 10.07 -32.84 17.21
CA ILE A 696 11.28 -33.65 17.40
C ILE A 696 12.40 -33.18 16.47
N VAL A 697 12.06 -32.81 15.23
CA VAL A 697 13.02 -32.36 14.20
C VAL A 697 13.41 -30.89 14.40
N PHE A 698 12.44 -30.02 14.62
CA PHE A 698 12.62 -28.57 14.72
C PHE A 698 12.86 -28.07 16.14
N GLY A 699 12.63 -28.87 17.18
CA GLY A 699 12.91 -28.49 18.57
C GLY A 699 14.36 -28.01 18.76
N LYS A 700 15.33 -28.68 18.11
CA LYS A 700 16.74 -28.25 18.15
C LYS A 700 17.03 -26.99 17.34
N LEU A 701 16.38 -26.81 16.19
CA LEU A 701 16.57 -25.62 15.35
C LEU A 701 16.04 -24.37 16.06
N TRP A 702 14.95 -24.53 16.78
CA TRP A 702 14.11 -23.46 17.30
C TRP A 702 14.39 -23.07 18.77
N ASP A 703 14.98 -23.98 19.54
CA ASP A 703 15.56 -23.71 20.87
C ASP A 703 17.03 -23.24 20.76
N SER A 704 17.68 -23.46 19.61
CA SER A 704 18.88 -22.71 19.24
C SER A 704 18.49 -21.27 18.88
N LYS A 705 19.44 -20.33 18.94
CA LYS A 705 19.27 -18.88 18.68
C LYS A 705 18.87 -18.56 17.23
N PHE A 706 17.83 -19.19 16.70
CA PHE A 706 17.21 -18.82 15.44
C PHE A 706 16.40 -17.55 15.69
N VAL A 707 17.11 -16.42 15.58
CA VAL A 707 16.52 -15.08 15.58
C VAL A 707 16.44 -14.68 14.11
N PRO A 708 15.25 -14.61 13.49
CA PRO A 708 15.06 -14.13 12.12
C PRO A 708 15.35 -12.62 11.94
N GLY A 709 16.20 -12.04 12.79
CA GLY A 709 16.71 -10.67 12.73
C GLY A 709 18.24 -10.60 12.77
N SER A 710 18.96 -11.72 12.68
CA SER A 710 20.44 -11.72 12.69
C SER A 710 21.08 -11.31 11.36
N TRP A 711 20.32 -11.10 10.29
CA TRP A 711 20.83 -10.67 8.99
C TRP A 711 21.27 -9.20 8.99
N THR A 712 20.61 -8.34 9.76
CA THR A 712 21.05 -6.94 9.98
C THR A 712 22.38 -6.86 10.74
N GLY A 713 22.74 -7.91 11.49
CA GLY A 713 24.00 -8.03 12.21
C GLY A 713 25.23 -8.29 11.33
N PHE A 714 25.04 -8.64 10.05
CA PHE A 714 26.15 -8.76 9.09
C PHE A 714 26.56 -7.39 8.53
N ALA A 715 25.60 -6.47 8.33
CA ALA A 715 25.86 -5.12 7.81
C ALA A 715 26.32 -4.12 8.88
N THR A 716 25.94 -4.30 10.15
CA THR A 716 26.33 -3.39 11.25
C THR A 716 27.67 -3.75 11.92
N ARG A 717 28.24 -4.92 11.64
CA ARG A 717 29.52 -5.36 12.25
C ARG A 717 30.77 -4.66 11.71
N THR A 718 30.65 -3.82 10.68
CA THR A 718 31.77 -3.05 10.12
C THR A 718 31.98 -1.68 10.73
N PHE A 719 31.11 -1.18 11.62
CA PHE A 719 31.26 0.16 12.22
C PHE A 719 30.89 0.26 13.71
N ARG A 720 31.38 -0.64 14.57
CA ARG A 720 31.58 -0.28 15.99
C ARG A 720 32.54 -1.22 16.70
N LYS A 721 33.84 -0.91 16.63
CA LYS A 721 34.83 -1.36 17.63
C LYS A 721 34.95 -0.29 18.70
N ARG A 722 34.45 -0.57 19.92
CA ARG A 722 35.21 -0.36 21.17
C ARG A 722 34.46 -0.92 22.36
N ASP A 723 35.20 -1.73 23.10
CA ASP A 723 34.88 -2.37 24.36
C ASP A 723 34.47 -1.37 25.45
N THR A 724 33.63 -1.83 26.39
CA THR A 724 34.08 -2.06 27.78
C THR A 724 33.08 -2.92 28.55
N MET A 725 33.60 -3.99 29.14
CA MET A 725 33.02 -4.78 30.21
C MET A 725 32.65 -3.91 31.42
N SER A 726 31.55 -4.23 32.11
CA SER A 726 31.63 -4.42 33.55
C SER A 726 30.60 -5.45 34.02
N THR A 727 31.11 -6.40 34.79
CA THR A 727 30.43 -7.44 35.55
C THR A 727 29.83 -6.86 36.82
N SER A 728 28.62 -7.27 37.20
CA SER A 728 28.31 -7.50 38.61
C SER A 728 27.23 -8.58 38.79
N THR A 729 27.54 -9.44 39.74
CA THR A 729 26.89 -10.68 40.14
C THR A 729 25.89 -10.48 41.29
N SER A 730 25.02 -11.49 41.47
CA SER A 730 24.25 -11.85 42.68
C SER A 730 22.87 -11.17 42.81
N LYS A 731 21.77 -11.84 43.21
CA LYS A 731 21.58 -13.05 44.01
C LYS A 731 20.34 -13.83 43.56
N GLN A 732 20.44 -15.16 43.58
CA GLN A 732 19.33 -16.10 43.75
C GLN A 732 18.87 -16.09 45.21
N GLY A 733 17.57 -16.32 45.42
CA GLY A 733 17.04 -16.90 46.66
C GLY A 733 15.76 -16.24 47.17
N ALA A 734 14.61 -16.84 46.86
CA ALA A 734 13.59 -17.27 47.84
C ALA A 734 12.25 -17.46 47.12
N ALA A 735 11.86 -18.73 46.98
CA ALA A 735 10.49 -19.14 46.73
C ALA A 735 9.78 -19.41 48.07
N SER A 736 8.45 -19.42 48.01
CA SER A 736 7.45 -19.91 48.98
C SER A 736 6.71 -18.85 49.80
N ASP A 737 5.39 -19.07 49.87
CA ASP A 737 4.37 -18.41 50.70
C ASP A 737 3.84 -17.08 50.09
N THR A 738 2.64 -17.01 49.50
CA THR A 738 1.38 -17.11 50.25
C THR A 738 0.19 -17.16 49.25
N ILE A 739 -0.48 -18.30 49.14
CA ILE A 739 -1.85 -18.41 48.60
C ILE A 739 -2.75 -18.79 49.77
N ALA A 740 -3.48 -17.82 50.32
CA ALA A 740 -4.70 -18.02 51.11
C ALA A 740 -5.33 -16.66 51.42
N GLY A 741 -6.50 -16.35 50.82
CA GLY A 741 -7.31 -15.21 51.28
C GLY A 741 -8.04 -14.41 50.21
N LEU A 742 -8.75 -15.05 49.28
CA LEU A 742 -9.75 -14.36 48.44
C LEU A 742 -11.06 -15.13 48.42
N THR A 743 -11.70 -15.23 49.59
CA THR A 743 -13.15 -15.45 49.73
C THR A 743 -13.60 -14.95 51.10
N LYS A 744 -14.26 -13.79 51.16
CA LYS A 744 -15.58 -13.63 51.79
C LYS A 744 -16.00 -12.15 51.88
N SER A 745 -17.29 -11.99 51.61
CA SER A 745 -18.13 -10.82 51.73
C SER A 745 -18.35 -10.38 53.18
N ASP A 746 -18.96 -9.19 53.32
CA ASP A 746 -19.87 -8.70 54.39
C ASP A 746 -19.39 -7.33 54.92
N SER A 747 -20.05 -6.20 54.61
CA SER A 747 -21.34 -5.65 55.08
C SER A 747 -21.30 -5.05 56.51
N GLY A 748 -21.71 -3.77 56.63
CA GLY A 748 -22.08 -3.07 57.88
C GLY A 748 -20.95 -2.23 58.52
N SER A 749 -20.92 -0.89 58.44
CA SER A 749 -21.71 0.14 59.16
C SER A 749 -21.24 0.47 60.60
N VAL A 750 -20.65 1.68 60.72
CA VAL A 750 -20.97 2.77 61.68
C VAL A 750 -20.37 2.75 63.13
N ASP A 751 -19.80 3.93 63.45
CA ASP A 751 -19.67 4.65 64.74
C ASP A 751 -18.41 4.59 65.65
N SER A 752 -17.64 5.69 65.54
CA SER A 752 -17.42 6.75 66.55
C SER A 752 -16.32 6.67 67.65
N ALA A 753 -15.58 7.79 67.71
CA ALA A 753 -15.09 8.53 68.89
C ALA A 753 -13.69 8.27 69.52
N ASN A 754 -12.83 9.27 69.28
CA ASN A 754 -11.99 10.05 70.22
C ASN A 754 -10.67 9.51 70.84
N ALA A 755 -9.58 10.02 70.25
CA ALA A 755 -8.71 11.10 70.78
C ALA A 755 -7.51 10.83 71.75
N LYS A 756 -6.36 11.39 71.30
CA LYS A 756 -5.11 11.83 72.02
C LYS A 756 -4.11 10.72 72.39
N GLN A 757 -2.79 10.81 72.15
CA GLN A 757 -1.84 11.94 72.14
C GLN A 757 -0.54 11.52 71.40
N ALA A 758 0.15 12.50 70.79
CA ALA A 758 1.33 12.41 69.92
C ALA A 758 2.68 12.21 70.68
N PRO A 759 3.90 12.17 70.05
CA PRO A 759 4.44 13.25 69.19
C PRO A 759 5.22 12.80 67.93
N SER A 760 5.22 13.70 66.94
CA SER A 760 6.13 13.75 65.79
C SER A 760 6.89 15.09 65.78
N PRO A 761 8.20 15.14 65.50
CA PRO A 761 8.85 16.28 64.87
C PRO A 761 8.89 16.02 63.34
N GLY A 762 8.62 16.94 62.41
CA GLY A 762 8.67 18.40 62.46
C GLY A 762 9.93 18.90 61.72
N VAL A 763 9.75 19.42 60.49
CA VAL A 763 10.36 20.58 59.79
C VAL A 763 9.70 20.56 58.38
N GLY A 764 8.98 21.55 57.82
CA GLY A 764 8.99 23.02 57.84
C GLY A 764 9.39 23.51 56.43
N ALA A 765 8.83 24.51 55.73
CA ALA A 765 7.74 25.47 55.92
C ALA A 765 7.46 26.17 54.56
N ALA A 766 6.33 26.89 54.44
CA ALA A 766 5.95 27.77 53.31
C ALA A 766 5.53 29.16 53.82
N ALA A 767 5.68 30.23 53.00
CA ALA A 767 4.97 31.55 52.99
C ALA A 767 5.88 32.66 52.36
N VAL A 768 5.49 33.80 51.74
CA VAL A 768 4.26 34.50 51.27
C VAL A 768 4.72 35.72 50.38
N ALA A 769 3.87 36.23 49.46
CA ALA A 769 4.02 37.40 48.53
C ALA A 769 3.91 38.81 49.22
N PRO A 770 3.96 40.05 48.59
CA PRO A 770 3.25 40.53 47.37
C PRO A 770 3.89 41.66 46.47
N THR A 771 3.17 42.00 45.36
CA THR A 771 3.19 43.05 44.27
C THR A 771 3.72 44.50 44.55
N PRO A 772 3.95 45.45 43.57
CA PRO A 772 3.18 45.73 42.31
C PRO A 772 3.90 46.35 41.05
N ALA A 773 3.10 46.56 39.98
CA ALA A 773 3.14 47.62 38.93
C ALA A 773 3.95 47.47 37.60
N ALA A 774 3.26 47.77 36.48
CA ALA A 774 3.70 47.95 35.08
C ALA A 774 4.46 49.31 34.86
N PRO A 775 4.94 49.77 33.66
CA PRO A 775 4.70 49.32 32.26
C PRO A 775 5.89 49.41 31.26
N MET A 776 5.63 49.02 29.98
CA MET A 776 6.19 49.49 28.68
C MET A 776 7.71 49.80 28.51
N THR A 777 8.34 49.27 27.44
CA THR A 777 8.84 50.04 26.27
C THR A 777 9.64 49.19 25.26
N ASN A 778 9.60 49.69 24.02
CA ASN A 778 10.21 49.25 22.76
C ASN A 778 11.76 49.13 22.77
N GLY A 779 12.28 48.45 21.72
CA GLY A 779 13.61 48.72 21.16
C GLY A 779 14.36 47.43 20.81
N THR A 780 14.30 46.95 19.56
CA THR A 780 15.29 47.18 18.48
C THR A 780 16.69 46.64 18.75
N GLY A 781 17.22 45.88 17.79
CA GLY A 781 18.65 45.90 17.49
C GLY A 781 19.34 44.54 17.48
N ASP A 782 19.30 43.92 16.30
CA ASP A 782 20.47 43.50 15.53
C ASP A 782 21.53 42.51 16.05
N ALA A 783 21.95 41.74 15.05
CA ALA A 783 23.31 41.29 14.76
C ALA A 783 23.72 39.86 15.18
N ALA A 784 23.59 38.98 14.19
CA ALA A 784 24.71 38.40 13.44
C ALA A 784 25.56 37.25 14.02
N ASN A 785 25.87 36.34 13.07
CA ASN A 785 26.91 35.29 13.06
C ASN A 785 26.56 34.05 13.88
N VAL A 786 26.41 32.84 13.33
CA VAL A 786 27.06 32.14 12.19
C VAL A 786 26.07 31.17 11.56
#